data_AF-A0A1D7QPU3-F1
#
_entry.id   AF-A0A1D7QPU3-F1
#
_cell.length_a   1.000
_cell.length_b   1.000
_cell.length_c   1.000
_cell.angle_alpha   90.00
_cell.angle_beta   90.00
_cell.angle_gamma   90.00
#
_symmetry.space_group_name_H-M   'P 1'
#
loop_
_entity.id
_entity.type
_entity.pdbx_description
1 polymer ?
#
loop_
_entity_poly.entity_id
_entity_poly.type
_entity_poly.pdbx_seq_one_letter_code
_entity_poly.pdbx_strand_id
1 'polypeptide(L)'
;MKKFSFLLICIFLWFLQVANAQINPSITGRTEILATENASHIVGIHKDTLTVINGSTYSYTVDTPEDLGLISTNIGRKGLLIQIRSTDGSVQKYQFSDASGTNKQEGALLEGDRLTVTSADGESRKVYYISLKEQAISGKLWLEKKKMTINAPQSLILYFTAGQRSPNARISIDLAPGIEVNMENTTVNVIGRGEVKLKDLDRQSIGKTGRNYSYSSVGNVSIKGNPSTGQTLIFDHLDLRPANGADLKVTINNVSLNKTGTYLFKARYSTSKPKVYQSAGTGTEIAALQVGNDITDFQRIPLKDLHYKEQPETYTQLSFRWSSYNKTGNIQVLQSLDEGKTWLSSLARVKPNHTAFISGLIPGRQYYFKLQFSSGKVPVFSNEVKFYSGKIDAKAFGIIANEQKDHTDLINQAIDSIAGQGGGTLLFSKGTYAVRTVHLKSNVYLYLDKDAVIKAIRGTDAPEATWFSDKKYRSGLSPTDEGPYHDPENYLVKQDVGHHYFRNSMFFGERLDNVKIIGRGLITGDGNLVTGDKVMNNPPDYRGDKMFTFKRCSNLEIGGIYTDRDLWYDPEKDEPYYIDKDGGKDFDSSSMLKIERAGHFVLLATGTDSINVHDTYFAKKEVSNARDIYDFMGCNEVEVTNIYSKVSSDDIVKPGSDCSLGFTRPAKNYRIRNIIGDTNCNLFQIGSETADDITNICIDNIYILGANKAGFSISTNDGALIRDIHLNCGHTGRIHSRSKMFRTTAPFFISISNRGRIIGADVGKYTFLENGKKREELLVKNVNIGRVENILIQGVDICEVYSGSSYGGSRWKNYDGTQKRSTSIIAGYQLPDSAAVEGGLNFRLPNGLHTGYVQNISFKDIHVLDKGGNPIADSGNTPPELGLGQYNVTNLKTLPSYGLWARHVKRLRLEKSSFNFEKPDGRHAIFLEHVQDASLRDIKMVTSKDQSQAIMLKESKNIYLDKVVYYLDQWENSPALPLVIQEKEQK
;
A
#
# COMPACT_ATOMS: atom_id res chain seq x y z
N MET A 1 -39.76 48.42 -30.26
CA MET A 1 -39.86 49.36 -31.40
C MET A 1 -38.52 49.40 -32.12
N LYS A 2 -38.49 49.55 -33.47
CA LYS A 2 -37.36 49.91 -34.38
C LYS A 2 -35.97 49.23 -34.11
N LYS A 3 -35.42 48.41 -35.02
CA LYS A 3 -34.80 48.73 -36.34
C LYS A 3 -33.56 49.65 -36.26
N PHE A 4 -32.49 49.50 -37.06
CA PHE A 4 -31.89 48.38 -37.84
C PHE A 4 -30.60 48.90 -38.56
N SER A 5 -29.50 48.14 -38.62
CA SER A 5 -28.30 48.30 -39.52
C SER A 5 -27.22 47.29 -39.06
N PHE A 6 -26.53 46.42 -39.82
CA PHE A 6 -26.13 46.32 -41.25
C PHE A 6 -25.19 47.44 -41.73
N LEU A 7 -24.09 47.21 -42.48
CA LEU A 7 -23.57 46.06 -43.30
C LEU A 7 -22.10 45.71 -42.83
N LEU A 8 -21.13 44.96 -43.42
CA LEU A 8 -20.85 44.23 -44.68
C LEU A 8 -19.66 43.20 -44.47
N ILE A 9 -19.46 42.22 -45.39
CA ILE A 9 -18.28 41.34 -45.75
C ILE A 9 -17.06 41.21 -44.78
N CYS A 10 -16.51 40.05 -44.38
CA CYS A 10 -16.30 38.67 -44.92
C CYS A 10 -14.94 38.37 -45.61
N ILE A 11 -14.01 37.70 -44.89
CA ILE A 11 -12.97 36.72 -45.35
C ILE A 11 -12.53 35.95 -44.08
N PHE A 12 -12.93 34.69 -43.86
CA PHE A 12 -12.39 33.40 -44.33
C PHE A 12 -11.27 32.78 -43.46
N LEU A 13 -11.67 31.80 -42.63
CA LEU A 13 -10.98 30.57 -42.20
C LEU A 13 -9.45 30.57 -41.92
N TRP A 14 -9.07 30.15 -40.70
CA TRP A 14 -8.05 29.09 -40.50
C TRP A 14 -8.20 28.38 -39.13
N PHE A 15 -7.56 27.21 -38.99
CA PHE A 15 -7.51 26.34 -37.80
C PHE A 15 -8.83 25.79 -37.19
N LEU A 16 -9.39 24.80 -37.88
CA LEU A 16 -9.99 23.64 -37.22
C LEU A 16 -9.53 22.36 -37.96
N GLN A 17 -8.51 21.68 -37.42
CA GLN A 17 -8.04 20.37 -37.90
C GLN A 17 -8.17 19.32 -36.79
N VAL A 18 -9.42 18.92 -36.53
CA VAL A 18 -9.72 17.56 -36.06
C VAL A 18 -9.90 16.70 -37.32
N ALA A 19 -9.49 15.43 -37.27
CA ALA A 19 -9.42 14.60 -38.47
C ALA A 19 -10.79 14.39 -39.14
N ASN A 20 -10.95 14.93 -40.35
CA ASN A 20 -12.05 14.59 -41.24
C ASN A 20 -11.92 13.13 -41.68
N ALA A 21 -12.65 12.24 -41.00
CA ALA A 21 -13.13 11.04 -41.66
C ALA A 21 -14.05 11.49 -42.81
N GLN A 22 -13.86 10.97 -44.02
CA GLN A 22 -14.75 11.28 -45.14
C GLN A 22 -16.16 10.77 -44.82
N ILE A 23 -17.09 11.69 -44.60
CA ILE A 23 -18.52 11.36 -44.48
C ILE A 23 -19.00 10.96 -45.88
N ASN A 24 -18.95 9.66 -46.18
CA ASN A 24 -19.51 9.08 -47.40
C ASN A 24 -21.04 9.22 -47.36
N PRO A 25 -21.67 10.01 -48.26
CA PRO A 25 -23.08 10.36 -48.15
C PRO A 25 -24.02 9.30 -48.76
N SER A 26 -23.80 8.01 -48.47
CA SER A 26 -24.72 6.92 -48.88
C SER A 26 -24.42 5.56 -48.21
N ILE A 27 -24.48 5.45 -46.88
CA ILE A 27 -24.57 4.14 -46.21
C ILE A 27 -26.03 3.91 -45.83
N THR A 28 -26.74 3.11 -46.63
CA THR A 28 -28.10 2.66 -46.34
C THR A 28 -28.11 1.79 -45.07
N GLY A 29 -29.04 2.09 -44.15
CA GLY A 29 -28.89 1.71 -42.74
C GLY A 29 -28.92 0.21 -42.46
N ARG A 30 -27.75 -0.39 -42.18
CA ARG A 30 -27.67 -1.77 -41.69
C ARG A 30 -28.11 -1.89 -40.24
N THR A 31 -28.68 -3.05 -39.92
CA THR A 31 -29.23 -3.36 -38.59
C THR A 31 -28.54 -4.56 -37.93
N GLU A 32 -27.38 -4.99 -38.45
CA GLU A 32 -26.52 -5.94 -37.74
C GLU A 32 -25.77 -5.26 -36.59
N ILE A 33 -25.58 -6.03 -35.52
CA ILE A 33 -24.78 -5.66 -34.35
C ILE A 33 -23.60 -6.62 -34.14
N LEU A 34 -22.54 -6.09 -33.54
CA LEU A 34 -21.39 -6.82 -33.00
C LEU A 34 -21.20 -6.46 -31.52
N ALA A 35 -20.50 -7.34 -30.80
CA ALA A 35 -19.97 -7.02 -29.48
C ALA A 35 -18.90 -5.91 -29.55
N THR A 36 -18.78 -5.10 -28.50
CA THR A 36 -17.69 -4.12 -28.32
C THR A 36 -16.41 -4.79 -27.81
N GLU A 37 -15.24 -4.14 -27.90
CA GLU A 37 -13.95 -4.70 -27.42
C GLU A 37 -13.95 -5.00 -25.91
N ASN A 38 -14.85 -4.38 -25.13
CA ASN A 38 -15.00 -4.60 -23.69
C ASN A 38 -16.29 -5.37 -23.32
N ALA A 39 -16.96 -6.03 -24.27
CA ALA A 39 -18.16 -6.82 -24.01
C ALA A 39 -17.84 -8.12 -23.23
N SER A 40 -18.14 -8.12 -21.94
CA SER A 40 -17.87 -9.24 -21.02
C SER A 40 -19.08 -10.14 -20.74
N HIS A 41 -20.28 -9.77 -21.20
CA HIS A 41 -21.54 -10.49 -20.95
C HIS A 41 -22.19 -11.03 -22.24
N ILE A 42 -21.59 -10.83 -23.41
CA ILE A 42 -22.07 -11.42 -24.67
C ILE A 42 -21.29 -12.71 -24.95
N VAL A 43 -21.96 -13.86 -24.85
CA VAL A 43 -21.39 -15.17 -25.20
C VAL A 43 -21.11 -15.23 -26.70
N GLY A 44 -22.07 -14.76 -27.50
CA GLY A 44 -21.98 -14.67 -28.95
C GLY A 44 -23.26 -14.09 -29.59
N ILE A 45 -23.15 -13.71 -30.86
CA ILE A 45 -24.26 -13.21 -31.68
C ILE A 45 -24.29 -14.08 -32.95
N HIS A 46 -25.44 -14.71 -33.25
CA HIS A 46 -25.56 -15.65 -34.37
C HIS A 46 -26.93 -15.50 -35.04
N LYS A 47 -26.93 -15.12 -36.33
CA LYS A 47 -28.12 -14.81 -37.14
C LYS A 47 -28.99 -13.72 -36.51
N ASP A 48 -30.00 -14.13 -35.77
CA ASP A 48 -31.06 -13.40 -35.09
C ASP A 48 -31.14 -13.78 -33.59
N THR A 49 -30.17 -14.52 -33.06
CA THR A 49 -30.02 -14.79 -31.61
C THR A 49 -28.85 -14.00 -31.03
N LEU A 50 -29.06 -13.39 -29.86
CA LEU A 50 -28.06 -12.71 -29.05
C LEU A 50 -27.96 -13.46 -27.71
N THR A 51 -26.88 -14.23 -27.54
CA THR A 51 -26.68 -15.03 -26.32
C THR A 51 -25.93 -14.23 -25.26
N VAL A 52 -26.59 -14.00 -24.12
CA VAL A 52 -26.12 -13.15 -23.02
C VAL A 52 -25.88 -13.99 -21.77
N ILE A 53 -24.85 -13.62 -21.01
CA ILE A 53 -24.50 -14.28 -19.74
C ILE A 53 -25.55 -13.94 -18.67
N ASN A 54 -25.96 -14.96 -17.93
CA ASN A 54 -26.81 -14.88 -16.76
C ASN A 54 -26.26 -15.79 -15.66
N GLY A 55 -26.62 -15.56 -14.40
CA GLY A 55 -26.08 -16.30 -13.26
C GLY A 55 -26.01 -15.45 -11.99
N SER A 56 -25.07 -15.78 -11.10
CA SER A 56 -24.86 -15.07 -9.83
C SER A 56 -23.39 -15.01 -9.38
N THR A 57 -23.10 -14.06 -8.50
CA THR A 57 -21.79 -13.85 -7.86
C THR A 57 -21.96 -13.25 -6.46
N TYR A 58 -20.96 -13.37 -5.60
CA TYR A 58 -20.87 -12.51 -4.41
C TYR A 58 -20.21 -11.18 -4.80
N SER A 59 -20.80 -10.07 -4.34
CA SER A 59 -20.27 -8.71 -4.46
C SER A 59 -20.86 -7.84 -3.36
N TYR A 60 -20.03 -7.41 -2.42
CA TYR A 60 -20.39 -6.48 -1.36
C TYR A 60 -19.82 -5.10 -1.66
N THR A 61 -20.59 -4.06 -1.42
CA THR A 61 -20.10 -2.69 -1.25
C THR A 61 -20.18 -2.33 0.24
N VAL A 62 -19.60 -1.18 0.62
CA VAL A 62 -19.77 -0.66 1.98
C VAL A 62 -21.24 -0.42 2.38
N ASP A 63 -22.17 -0.32 1.42
CA ASP A 63 -23.61 -0.16 1.67
C ASP A 63 -24.38 -1.49 1.66
N THR A 64 -23.86 -2.57 1.08
CA THR A 64 -24.51 -3.90 1.02
C THR A 64 -24.67 -4.52 2.41
N PRO A 65 -25.86 -4.99 2.83
CA PRO A 65 -26.05 -5.78 4.05
C PRO A 65 -25.22 -7.08 4.10
N GLU A 66 -24.97 -7.61 5.30
CA GLU A 66 -24.09 -8.78 5.52
C GLU A 66 -24.55 -10.04 4.77
N ASP A 67 -25.86 -10.20 4.61
CA ASP A 67 -26.56 -11.32 4.01
C ASP A 67 -26.89 -11.14 2.51
N LEU A 68 -26.89 -9.89 2.02
CA LEU A 68 -27.41 -9.53 0.68
C LEU A 68 -26.33 -9.28 -0.39
N GLY A 69 -25.12 -9.82 -0.21
CA GLY A 69 -24.06 -9.74 -1.23
C GLY A 69 -24.18 -10.76 -2.37
N LEU A 70 -25.12 -11.71 -2.32
CA LEU A 70 -25.40 -12.61 -3.43
C LEU A 70 -26.24 -11.88 -4.50
N ILE A 71 -25.58 -11.44 -5.57
CA ILE A 71 -26.21 -10.69 -6.67
C ILE A 71 -26.29 -11.51 -7.96
N SER A 72 -27.19 -11.13 -8.85
CA SER A 72 -27.23 -11.69 -10.21
C SER A 72 -26.18 -11.05 -11.12
N THR A 73 -25.66 -11.82 -12.07
CA THR A 73 -24.80 -11.34 -13.17
C THR A 73 -25.59 -10.91 -14.42
N ASN A 74 -26.93 -10.82 -14.32
CA ASN A 74 -27.77 -10.32 -15.40
C ASN A 74 -27.52 -8.83 -15.64
N ILE A 75 -26.91 -8.50 -16.79
CA ILE A 75 -26.51 -7.12 -17.13
C ILE A 75 -27.69 -6.16 -17.39
N GLY A 76 -28.90 -6.69 -17.57
CA GLY A 76 -30.10 -5.91 -17.87
C GLY A 76 -30.06 -5.19 -19.23
N ARG A 77 -31.21 -4.59 -19.58
CA ARG A 77 -31.42 -4.00 -20.92
C ARG A 77 -30.49 -2.83 -21.21
N LYS A 78 -30.36 -1.88 -20.27
CA LYS A 78 -29.43 -0.72 -20.38
C LYS A 78 -27.96 -1.16 -20.50
N GLY A 79 -27.53 -2.12 -19.69
CA GLY A 79 -26.14 -2.59 -19.69
C GLY A 79 -25.77 -3.43 -20.92
N LEU A 80 -26.74 -4.10 -21.55
CA LEU A 80 -26.52 -4.79 -22.82
C LEU A 80 -26.25 -3.80 -23.98
N LEU A 81 -26.91 -2.62 -24.00
CA LEU A 81 -26.71 -1.61 -25.04
C LEU A 81 -25.27 -1.10 -25.11
N ILE A 82 -24.57 -0.95 -23.97
CA ILE A 82 -23.16 -0.52 -23.94
C ILE A 82 -22.17 -1.64 -24.34
N GLN A 83 -22.64 -2.87 -24.50
CA GLN A 83 -21.84 -4.00 -24.98
C GLN A 83 -22.03 -4.32 -26.47
N ILE A 84 -22.95 -3.66 -27.16
CA ILE A 84 -23.19 -3.80 -28.60
C ILE A 84 -22.82 -2.53 -29.37
N ARG A 85 -22.59 -2.69 -30.69
CA ARG A 85 -22.42 -1.61 -31.66
C ARG A 85 -22.83 -2.09 -33.05
N SER A 86 -23.05 -1.18 -33.99
CA SER A 86 -23.21 -1.53 -35.42
C SER A 86 -21.98 -2.23 -36.00
N THR A 87 -22.19 -3.06 -37.03
CA THR A 87 -21.12 -3.76 -37.78
C THR A 87 -20.20 -2.82 -38.54
N ASP A 88 -20.72 -1.68 -38.98
CA ASP A 88 -20.14 -0.77 -39.97
C ASP A 88 -19.96 0.67 -39.44
N GLY A 89 -20.35 0.95 -38.19
CA GLY A 89 -20.34 2.29 -37.61
C GLY A 89 -21.58 3.14 -37.92
N SER A 90 -22.59 2.58 -38.59
CA SER A 90 -23.88 3.24 -38.79
C SER A 90 -24.59 3.58 -37.47
N VAL A 91 -25.39 4.65 -37.48
CA VAL A 91 -26.25 5.03 -36.35
C VAL A 91 -27.49 4.12 -36.34
N GLN A 92 -27.74 3.47 -35.22
CA GLN A 92 -28.85 2.54 -35.02
C GLN A 92 -29.73 2.99 -33.84
N LYS A 93 -31.03 2.69 -33.94
CA LYS A 93 -32.02 2.83 -32.87
C LYS A 93 -32.28 1.46 -32.26
N TYR A 94 -32.34 1.39 -30.93
CA TYR A 94 -32.52 0.15 -30.18
C TYR A 94 -33.83 0.19 -29.38
N GLN A 95 -34.62 -0.88 -29.45
CA GLN A 95 -35.88 -1.02 -28.71
C GLN A 95 -36.05 -2.46 -28.22
N PHE A 96 -36.15 -2.64 -26.90
CA PHE A 96 -36.46 -3.93 -26.29
C PHE A 96 -37.96 -4.15 -26.13
N SER A 97 -38.41 -5.37 -26.43
CA SER A 97 -39.66 -5.93 -25.94
C SER A 97 -39.39 -7.21 -25.15
N ASP A 98 -40.37 -7.66 -24.35
CA ASP A 98 -40.34 -9.02 -23.82
C ASP A 98 -40.82 -10.06 -24.85
N ALA A 99 -40.87 -11.32 -24.42
CA ALA A 99 -41.33 -12.45 -25.22
C ALA A 99 -42.76 -12.30 -25.76
N SER A 100 -43.64 -11.53 -25.09
CA SER A 100 -45.00 -11.23 -25.59
C SER A 100 -45.04 -10.13 -26.67
N GLY A 101 -43.94 -9.40 -26.86
CA GLY A 101 -43.89 -8.20 -27.69
C GLY A 101 -44.17 -6.90 -26.92
N THR A 102 -44.35 -6.95 -25.60
CA THR A 102 -44.58 -5.75 -24.78
C THR A 102 -43.28 -4.97 -24.60
N ASN A 103 -43.28 -3.69 -24.99
CA ASN A 103 -42.11 -2.81 -24.90
C ASN A 103 -41.63 -2.61 -23.45
N LYS A 104 -40.35 -2.88 -23.18
CA LYS A 104 -39.70 -2.71 -21.86
C LYS A 104 -38.25 -2.31 -22.08
N GLN A 105 -37.88 -1.05 -21.81
CA GLN A 105 -36.49 -0.58 -22.03
C GLN A 105 -35.56 -0.74 -20.81
N GLU A 106 -36.11 -1.13 -19.65
CA GLU A 106 -35.41 -1.13 -18.36
C GLU A 106 -35.48 -2.51 -17.69
N GLY A 107 -34.72 -2.72 -16.61
CA GLY A 107 -34.72 -3.95 -15.81
C GLY A 107 -33.91 -5.12 -16.41
N ALA A 108 -33.97 -6.26 -15.71
CA ALA A 108 -33.26 -7.50 -16.05
C ALA A 108 -33.79 -8.12 -17.37
N LEU A 109 -32.87 -8.71 -18.14
CA LEU A 109 -33.17 -9.48 -19.34
C LEU A 109 -33.82 -10.82 -18.95
N LEU A 110 -34.75 -11.30 -19.78
CA LEU A 110 -35.44 -12.59 -19.64
C LEU A 110 -35.26 -13.44 -20.91
N GLU A 111 -35.45 -14.75 -20.79
CA GLU A 111 -35.41 -15.66 -21.94
C GLU A 111 -36.50 -15.31 -22.95
N GLY A 112 -36.14 -15.20 -24.24
CA GLY A 112 -37.11 -14.86 -25.30
C GLY A 112 -37.49 -13.37 -25.38
N ASP A 113 -36.89 -12.50 -24.54
CA ASP A 113 -36.87 -11.05 -24.81
C ASP A 113 -36.37 -10.77 -26.24
N ARG A 114 -36.71 -9.60 -26.77
CA ARG A 114 -36.38 -9.23 -28.16
C ARG A 114 -35.75 -7.84 -28.22
N LEU A 115 -34.53 -7.75 -28.73
CA LEU A 115 -33.90 -6.49 -29.12
C LEU A 115 -34.24 -6.20 -30.58
N THR A 116 -35.09 -5.21 -30.82
CA THR A 116 -35.26 -4.60 -32.14
C THR A 116 -34.11 -3.63 -32.40
N VAL A 117 -33.45 -3.79 -33.54
CA VAL A 117 -32.47 -2.85 -34.11
C VAL A 117 -33.09 -2.23 -35.36
N THR A 118 -33.14 -0.91 -35.42
CA THR A 118 -33.71 -0.15 -36.54
C THR A 118 -32.66 0.85 -37.06
N SER A 119 -32.64 1.10 -38.37
CA SER A 119 -31.76 2.10 -39.00
C SER A 119 -32.06 3.54 -38.56
N ALA A 120 -31.13 4.46 -38.84
CA ALA A 120 -31.31 5.89 -38.56
C ALA A 120 -32.53 6.48 -39.28
N ASP A 121 -32.71 6.15 -40.56
CA ASP A 121 -33.87 6.49 -41.40
C ASP A 121 -35.19 5.85 -40.89
N GLY A 122 -35.15 4.59 -40.46
CA GLY A 122 -36.31 3.81 -40.01
C GLY A 122 -36.79 2.74 -41.00
N GLU A 123 -36.21 2.67 -42.20
CA GLU A 123 -36.65 1.77 -43.27
C GLU A 123 -36.25 0.30 -43.03
N SER A 124 -35.09 0.08 -42.41
CA SER A 124 -34.55 -1.26 -42.13
C SER A 124 -34.72 -1.62 -40.67
N ARG A 125 -35.18 -2.85 -40.42
CA ARG A 125 -35.42 -3.40 -39.09
C ARG A 125 -34.93 -4.85 -38.99
N LYS A 126 -34.22 -5.17 -37.91
CA LYS A 126 -33.87 -6.53 -37.52
C LYS A 126 -34.28 -6.79 -36.07
N VAL A 127 -34.60 -8.04 -35.76
CA VAL A 127 -34.91 -8.48 -34.40
C VAL A 127 -33.85 -9.49 -33.97
N TYR A 128 -33.40 -9.36 -32.74
CA TYR A 128 -32.51 -10.29 -32.05
C TYR A 128 -33.21 -10.85 -30.82
N TYR A 129 -33.45 -12.16 -30.81
CA TYR A 129 -33.96 -12.88 -29.65
C TYR A 129 -32.85 -13.02 -28.60
N ILE A 130 -33.13 -12.62 -27.38
CA ILE A 130 -32.24 -12.79 -26.23
C ILE A 130 -32.36 -14.24 -25.75
N SER A 131 -31.22 -14.91 -25.63
CA SER A 131 -31.12 -16.18 -24.91
C SER A 131 -30.08 -16.06 -23.80
N LEU A 132 -30.47 -16.43 -22.60
CA LEU A 132 -29.70 -16.32 -21.38
C LEU A 132 -28.98 -17.63 -21.10
N LYS A 133 -27.68 -17.55 -20.84
CA LYS A 133 -26.86 -18.73 -20.61
C LYS A 133 -26.14 -18.63 -19.28
N GLU A 134 -26.31 -19.66 -18.45
CA GLU A 134 -25.59 -19.81 -17.18
C GLU A 134 -24.09 -19.99 -17.41
N GLN A 135 -23.33 -18.91 -17.28
CA GLN A 135 -21.88 -18.85 -17.46
C GLN A 135 -21.26 -17.83 -16.51
N ALA A 136 -19.93 -17.90 -16.34
CA ALA A 136 -19.19 -16.88 -15.62
C ALA A 136 -18.99 -15.68 -16.55
N ILE A 137 -19.15 -14.45 -16.05
CA ILE A 137 -18.84 -13.20 -16.78
C ILE A 137 -17.45 -13.36 -17.41
N SER A 138 -17.32 -13.13 -18.72
CA SER A 138 -16.05 -13.32 -19.42
C SER A 138 -14.95 -12.47 -18.80
N GLY A 139 -13.80 -13.10 -18.55
CA GLY A 139 -12.61 -12.41 -18.06
C GLY A 139 -12.00 -11.47 -19.09
N LYS A 140 -10.85 -10.89 -18.78
CA LYS A 140 -10.07 -10.06 -19.69
C LYS A 140 -8.68 -10.66 -19.86
N LEU A 141 -8.31 -10.99 -21.10
CA LEU A 141 -6.96 -11.38 -21.49
C LEU A 141 -6.35 -10.25 -22.33
N TRP A 142 -5.13 -9.81 -21.99
CA TRP A 142 -4.41 -8.84 -22.82
C TRP A 142 -2.91 -9.07 -22.83
N LEU A 143 -2.25 -8.49 -23.82
CA LEU A 143 -0.81 -8.50 -24.00
C LEU A 143 -0.23 -7.16 -23.53
N GLU A 144 0.97 -7.18 -22.94
CA GLU A 144 1.71 -5.94 -22.66
C GLU A 144 2.06 -5.20 -23.97
N LYS A 145 2.36 -5.96 -25.03
CA LYS A 145 2.60 -5.45 -26.38
C LYS A 145 1.71 -6.17 -27.40
N LYS A 146 0.84 -5.41 -28.09
CA LYS A 146 -0.01 -5.94 -29.19
C LYS A 146 0.77 -6.22 -30.50
N LYS A 147 2.10 -5.99 -30.54
CA LYS A 147 2.99 -6.24 -31.69
C LYS A 147 4.32 -6.87 -31.29
N MET A 148 4.90 -7.70 -32.15
CA MET A 148 6.23 -8.32 -32.02
C MET A 148 6.96 -8.35 -33.37
N THR A 149 8.30 -8.37 -33.32
CA THR A 149 9.16 -8.42 -34.51
C THR A 149 9.54 -9.85 -34.86
N ILE A 150 9.44 -10.21 -36.14
CA ILE A 150 9.79 -11.54 -36.65
C ILE A 150 11.28 -11.86 -36.44
N ASN A 151 11.59 -13.10 -36.06
CA ASN A 151 12.94 -13.62 -35.81
C ASN A 151 13.79 -12.83 -34.78
N ALA A 152 13.15 -12.04 -33.91
CA ALA A 152 13.79 -11.31 -32.81
C ALA A 152 13.34 -11.91 -31.46
N PRO A 153 14.23 -12.52 -30.65
CA PRO A 153 13.87 -13.04 -29.34
C PRO A 153 13.40 -11.95 -28.38
N GLN A 154 12.19 -12.09 -27.84
CA GLN A 154 11.55 -11.13 -26.94
C GLN A 154 10.82 -11.88 -25.79
N SER A 155 10.60 -11.21 -24.66
CA SER A 155 9.67 -11.72 -23.63
C SER A 155 8.24 -11.36 -23.99
N LEU A 156 7.36 -12.37 -24.03
CA LEU A 156 5.93 -12.23 -24.29
C LEU A 156 5.19 -12.21 -22.95
N ILE A 157 4.59 -11.07 -22.60
CA ILE A 157 3.86 -10.88 -21.35
C ILE A 157 2.36 -10.86 -21.62
N LEU A 158 1.64 -11.82 -21.01
CA LEU A 158 0.19 -11.89 -20.96
C LEU A 158 -0.31 -11.51 -19.57
N TYR A 159 -1.44 -10.82 -19.53
CA TYR A 159 -2.19 -10.52 -18.31
C TYR A 159 -3.60 -11.09 -18.42
N PHE A 160 -4.08 -11.68 -17.34
CA PHE A 160 -5.47 -12.16 -17.23
C PHE A 160 -6.15 -11.58 -15.98
N THR A 161 -7.47 -11.39 -16.06
CA THR A 161 -8.33 -11.05 -14.93
C THR A 161 -9.70 -11.74 -15.08
N ALA A 162 -10.15 -12.45 -14.05
CA ALA A 162 -11.44 -13.12 -14.02
C ALA A 162 -12.59 -12.10 -13.89
N GLY A 163 -13.65 -12.27 -14.69
CA GLY A 163 -14.82 -11.37 -14.72
C GLY A 163 -15.66 -11.43 -13.44
N GLN A 164 -15.51 -12.51 -12.65
CA GLN A 164 -16.01 -12.68 -11.29
C GLN A 164 -14.84 -13.05 -10.39
N ARG A 165 -14.83 -12.51 -9.17
CA ARG A 165 -14.01 -13.02 -8.06
C ARG A 165 -14.47 -14.45 -7.73
N SER A 166 -13.59 -15.33 -7.27
CA SER A 166 -13.97 -16.69 -6.82
C SER A 166 -12.84 -17.37 -6.04
N PRO A 167 -13.14 -18.14 -4.98
CA PRO A 167 -12.21 -19.16 -4.47
C PRO A 167 -12.07 -20.32 -5.47
N ASN A 168 -11.02 -21.13 -5.31
CA ASN A 168 -10.75 -22.36 -6.06
C ASN A 168 -11.05 -22.27 -7.57
N ALA A 169 -10.48 -21.26 -8.22
CA ALA A 169 -10.64 -21.02 -9.65
C ALA A 169 -9.62 -21.83 -10.47
N ARG A 170 -10.05 -22.27 -11.66
CA ARG A 170 -9.19 -22.75 -12.74
C ARG A 170 -9.13 -21.68 -13.83
N ILE A 171 -7.96 -21.47 -14.42
CA ILE A 171 -7.77 -20.64 -15.62
C ILE A 171 -7.05 -21.47 -16.68
N SER A 172 -7.56 -21.51 -17.91
CA SER A 172 -6.82 -22.02 -19.08
C SER A 172 -6.49 -20.89 -20.05
N ILE A 173 -5.28 -20.87 -20.59
CA ILE A 173 -4.84 -19.94 -21.64
C ILE A 173 -4.29 -20.75 -22.81
N ASP A 174 -5.04 -20.78 -23.91
CA ASP A 174 -4.63 -21.36 -25.19
C ASP A 174 -3.66 -20.39 -25.89
N LEU A 175 -2.51 -20.91 -26.33
CA LEU A 175 -1.43 -20.19 -27.00
C LEU A 175 -1.36 -20.58 -28.47
N ALA A 176 -1.09 -19.60 -29.34
CA ALA A 176 -0.92 -19.82 -30.77
C ALA A 176 0.28 -20.76 -31.09
N PRO A 177 0.20 -21.60 -32.14
CA PRO A 177 1.31 -22.43 -32.60
C PRO A 177 2.57 -21.62 -32.92
N GLY A 178 3.75 -22.19 -32.63
CA GLY A 178 5.06 -21.56 -32.78
C GLY A 178 5.58 -20.89 -31.51
N ILE A 179 4.79 -20.82 -30.43
CA ILE A 179 5.20 -20.32 -29.12
C ILE A 179 5.51 -21.52 -28.22
N GLU A 180 6.77 -21.64 -27.75
CA GLU A 180 7.15 -22.66 -26.78
C GLU A 180 7.00 -22.16 -25.35
N VAL A 181 6.23 -22.91 -24.55
CA VAL A 181 6.13 -22.75 -23.11
C VAL A 181 6.52 -24.04 -22.40
N ASN A 182 7.43 -23.91 -21.46
CA ASN A 182 7.89 -24.97 -20.57
C ASN A 182 8.00 -24.44 -19.13
N MET A 183 8.30 -25.32 -18.17
CA MET A 183 8.23 -24.99 -16.74
C MET A 183 9.39 -24.09 -16.24
N GLU A 184 10.41 -23.86 -17.07
CA GLU A 184 11.63 -23.10 -16.75
C GLU A 184 11.75 -21.76 -17.50
N ASN A 185 11.25 -21.67 -18.74
CA ASN A 185 11.28 -20.44 -19.55
C ASN A 185 10.18 -19.44 -19.19
N THR A 186 9.14 -19.91 -18.49
CA THR A 186 7.94 -19.13 -18.19
C THR A 186 7.80 -18.88 -16.69
N THR A 187 7.42 -17.65 -16.35
CA THR A 187 7.11 -17.22 -14.98
C THR A 187 5.66 -16.77 -14.87
N VAL A 188 5.13 -16.80 -13.64
CA VAL A 188 3.79 -16.32 -13.29
C VAL A 188 3.84 -15.49 -12.02
N ASN A 189 2.98 -14.48 -11.93
CA ASN A 189 2.67 -13.74 -10.71
C ASN A 189 1.15 -13.78 -10.50
N VAL A 190 0.71 -14.49 -9.45
CA VAL A 190 -0.71 -14.72 -9.11
C VAL A 190 -1.17 -13.68 -8.09
N ILE A 191 -2.27 -12.97 -8.36
CA ILE A 191 -2.89 -11.91 -7.54
C ILE A 191 -1.90 -10.88 -6.94
N GLY A 192 -0.76 -10.67 -7.61
CA GLY A 192 0.30 -9.77 -7.17
C GLY A 192 1.25 -10.32 -6.09
N ARG A 193 1.21 -11.62 -5.74
CA ARG A 193 2.08 -12.23 -4.71
C ARG A 193 3.57 -12.04 -4.96
N GLY A 194 4.00 -12.05 -6.22
CA GLY A 194 5.39 -12.04 -6.64
C GLY A 194 5.58 -12.97 -7.85
N GLU A 195 6.63 -12.74 -8.65
CA GLU A 195 6.87 -13.52 -9.86
C GLU A 195 7.75 -14.74 -9.58
N VAL A 196 7.27 -15.93 -9.93
CA VAL A 196 7.95 -17.23 -9.74
C VAL A 196 7.94 -18.03 -11.05
N LYS A 197 8.85 -18.99 -11.23
CA LYS A 197 8.78 -19.94 -12.36
C LYS A 197 7.58 -20.87 -12.20
N LEU A 198 7.04 -21.37 -13.32
CA LEU A 198 5.91 -22.31 -13.29
C LEU A 198 6.19 -23.56 -12.44
N LYS A 199 7.43 -24.07 -12.42
CA LYS A 199 7.86 -25.21 -11.58
C LYS A 199 7.91 -24.94 -10.07
N ASP A 200 7.81 -23.69 -9.65
CA ASP A 200 7.96 -23.27 -8.25
C ASP A 200 6.65 -22.66 -7.69
N LEU A 201 5.55 -22.70 -8.46
CA LEU A 201 4.24 -22.14 -8.10
C LEU A 201 3.56 -22.87 -6.92
N ASP A 202 3.68 -24.20 -6.90
CA ASP A 202 3.22 -25.07 -5.80
C ASP A 202 3.94 -24.76 -4.47
N ARG A 203 5.15 -24.20 -4.56
CA ARG A 203 6.04 -23.86 -3.44
C ARG A 203 6.04 -22.37 -3.11
N GLN A 204 5.33 -21.53 -3.87
CA GLN A 204 5.22 -20.11 -3.57
C GLN A 204 4.49 -19.93 -2.24
N SER A 205 5.01 -19.07 -1.36
CA SER A 205 4.40 -18.83 -0.06
C SER A 205 2.98 -18.27 -0.19
N ILE A 206 2.04 -18.89 0.51
CA ILE A 206 0.68 -18.39 0.70
C ILE A 206 0.62 -17.20 1.66
N GLY A 207 1.73 -16.89 2.37
CA GLY A 207 1.78 -16.02 3.54
C GLY A 207 1.70 -16.83 4.83
N LYS A 208 1.72 -16.18 6.00
CA LYS A 208 1.30 -16.82 7.26
C LYS A 208 -0.22 -16.92 7.36
N THR A 209 -0.68 -18.04 7.90
CA THR A 209 -2.11 -18.31 8.16
C THR A 209 -2.26 -19.15 9.44
N GLY A 210 -3.43 -19.08 10.07
CA GLY A 210 -3.88 -20.11 11.00
C GLY A 210 -4.25 -21.41 10.27
N ARG A 211 -4.42 -22.49 11.03
CA ARG A 211 -4.64 -23.85 10.48
C ARG A 211 -5.95 -24.04 9.70
N ASN A 212 -6.90 -23.11 9.79
CA ASN A 212 -8.24 -23.26 9.19
C ASN A 212 -8.38 -22.53 7.84
N TYR A 213 -7.27 -22.16 7.19
CA TYR A 213 -7.27 -21.61 5.82
C TYR A 213 -7.25 -22.73 4.78
N SER A 214 -8.07 -22.63 3.73
CA SER A 214 -8.36 -23.74 2.80
C SER A 214 -7.22 -24.12 1.84
N TYR A 215 -6.14 -23.34 1.76
CA TYR A 215 -5.09 -23.51 0.74
C TYR A 215 -3.73 -23.73 1.39
N SER A 216 -2.99 -24.72 0.92
CA SER A 216 -1.61 -25.02 1.32
C SER A 216 -0.56 -24.53 0.30
N SER A 217 -0.98 -24.15 -0.91
CA SER A 217 -0.14 -23.53 -1.95
C SER A 217 -0.90 -22.40 -2.65
N VAL A 218 -0.20 -21.59 -3.46
CA VAL A 218 -0.82 -20.52 -4.27
C VAL A 218 -1.66 -21.06 -5.42
N GLY A 219 -1.36 -22.29 -5.86
CA GLY A 219 -2.03 -22.98 -6.94
C GLY A 219 -1.16 -24.09 -7.53
N ASN A 220 -1.62 -24.66 -8.63
CA ASN A 220 -0.90 -25.63 -9.44
C ASN A 220 -0.91 -25.17 -10.90
N VAL A 221 0.05 -25.62 -11.72
CA VAL A 221 0.07 -25.35 -13.16
C VAL A 221 0.48 -26.60 -13.95
N SER A 222 -0.18 -26.80 -15.09
CA SER A 222 0.15 -27.84 -16.07
C SER A 222 0.15 -27.27 -17.49
N ILE A 223 0.86 -27.96 -18.39
CA ILE A 223 0.99 -27.58 -19.80
C ILE A 223 0.46 -28.73 -20.64
N LYS A 224 -0.42 -28.44 -21.60
CA LYS A 224 -0.96 -29.41 -22.57
C LYS A 224 -0.68 -28.98 -24.00
N GLY A 225 -0.76 -29.92 -24.94
CA GLY A 225 -0.41 -29.68 -26.35
C GLY A 225 1.10 -29.66 -26.58
N ASN A 226 1.54 -29.10 -27.70
CA ASN A 226 2.95 -28.99 -28.10
C ASN A 226 3.18 -27.72 -28.94
N PRO A 227 4.41 -27.21 -29.09
CA PRO A 227 4.63 -25.94 -29.77
C PRO A 227 4.17 -25.88 -31.24
N SER A 228 4.14 -27.01 -31.98
CA SER A 228 3.78 -27.00 -33.41
C SER A 228 2.27 -27.04 -33.67
N THR A 229 1.47 -27.58 -32.74
CA THR A 229 -0.01 -27.55 -32.79
C THR A 229 -0.64 -26.49 -31.88
N GLY A 230 0.15 -25.83 -31.03
CA GLY A 230 -0.33 -24.94 -29.97
C GLY A 230 -0.34 -25.62 -28.60
N GLN A 231 -0.13 -24.83 -27.56
CA GLN A 231 -0.08 -25.27 -26.16
C GLN A 231 -1.16 -24.57 -25.33
N THR A 232 -1.67 -25.23 -24.30
CA THR A 232 -2.57 -24.63 -23.30
C THR A 232 -1.87 -24.65 -21.94
N LEU A 233 -1.71 -23.47 -21.34
CA LEU A 233 -1.42 -23.34 -19.91
C LEU A 233 -2.71 -23.56 -19.11
N ILE A 234 -2.67 -24.38 -18.06
CA ILE A 234 -3.80 -24.60 -17.16
C ILE A 234 -3.32 -24.37 -15.73
N PHE A 235 -3.85 -23.33 -15.09
CA PHE A 235 -3.67 -23.02 -13.68
C PHE A 235 -4.89 -23.52 -12.88
N ASP A 236 -4.63 -24.08 -11.71
CA ASP A 236 -5.61 -24.79 -10.87
C ASP A 236 -5.48 -24.39 -9.39
N HIS A 237 -6.59 -24.49 -8.64
CA HIS A 237 -6.67 -24.20 -7.20
C HIS A 237 -6.29 -22.76 -6.79
N LEU A 238 -6.60 -21.77 -7.63
CA LEU A 238 -6.30 -20.36 -7.35
C LEU A 238 -7.36 -19.71 -6.44
N ASP A 239 -6.95 -18.94 -5.43
CA ASP A 239 -7.87 -18.01 -4.75
C ASP A 239 -7.88 -16.65 -5.46
N LEU A 240 -8.98 -16.33 -6.14
CA LEU A 240 -9.22 -15.08 -6.85
C LEU A 240 -10.32 -14.24 -6.17
N ARG A 241 -10.57 -14.45 -4.86
CA ARG A 241 -11.37 -13.54 -4.03
C ARG A 241 -10.72 -12.15 -3.86
N PRO A 242 -9.39 -12.02 -3.73
CA PRO A 242 -8.74 -10.71 -3.63
C PRO A 242 -8.79 -9.94 -4.95
N ALA A 243 -8.62 -8.62 -4.87
CA ALA A 243 -8.57 -7.71 -6.02
C ALA A 243 -7.30 -6.84 -5.92
N ASN A 244 -6.25 -7.25 -6.65
CA ASN A 244 -4.92 -6.65 -6.62
C ASN A 244 -4.43 -6.41 -8.06
N GLY A 245 -5.23 -5.68 -8.86
CA GLY A 245 -5.02 -5.57 -10.31
C GLY A 245 -5.24 -6.89 -11.04
N ALA A 246 -4.28 -7.28 -11.90
CA ALA A 246 -4.41 -8.49 -12.73
C ALA A 246 -4.15 -9.78 -11.94
N ASP A 247 -5.09 -10.72 -12.03
CA ASP A 247 -5.05 -12.04 -11.35
C ASP A 247 -3.86 -12.90 -11.78
N LEU A 248 -3.49 -12.85 -13.05
CA LEU A 248 -2.25 -13.44 -13.55
C LEU A 248 -1.47 -12.39 -14.34
N LYS A 249 -0.17 -12.29 -14.11
CA LYS A 249 0.82 -11.94 -15.13
C LYS A 249 1.58 -13.20 -15.49
N VAL A 250 1.67 -13.56 -16.77
CA VAL A 250 2.48 -14.67 -17.29
C VAL A 250 3.55 -14.09 -18.21
N THR A 251 4.83 -14.32 -17.91
CA THR A 251 5.97 -13.90 -18.75
C THR A 251 6.58 -15.13 -19.40
N ILE A 252 6.47 -15.27 -20.72
CA ILE A 252 7.16 -16.31 -21.50
C ILE A 252 8.43 -15.69 -22.07
N ASN A 253 9.60 -16.21 -21.72
CA ASN A 253 10.88 -15.61 -22.13
C ASN A 253 11.45 -16.24 -23.41
N ASN A 254 12.21 -15.44 -24.15
CA ASN A 254 12.91 -15.83 -25.39
C ASN A 254 11.98 -16.33 -26.52
N VAL A 255 10.74 -15.82 -26.59
CA VAL A 255 9.83 -16.09 -27.71
C VAL A 255 10.40 -15.46 -28.98
N SER A 256 10.56 -16.25 -30.03
CA SER A 256 11.01 -15.80 -31.36
C SER A 256 10.13 -16.45 -32.43
N LEU A 257 9.34 -15.64 -33.13
CA LEU A 257 8.36 -16.12 -34.11
C LEU A 257 8.89 -15.92 -35.53
N ASN A 258 8.80 -16.98 -36.35
CA ASN A 258 9.42 -17.05 -37.68
C ASN A 258 8.45 -16.85 -38.85
N LYS A 259 7.20 -16.44 -38.59
CA LYS A 259 6.19 -16.10 -39.60
C LYS A 259 5.51 -14.78 -39.23
N THR A 260 5.18 -13.98 -40.24
CA THR A 260 4.33 -12.79 -40.06
C THR A 260 2.86 -13.18 -39.95
N GLY A 261 2.06 -12.36 -39.28
CA GLY A 261 0.60 -12.53 -39.18
C GLY A 261 0.06 -12.32 -37.78
N THR A 262 -1.22 -12.67 -37.58
CA THR A 262 -1.90 -12.56 -36.29
C THR A 262 -1.82 -13.86 -35.50
N TYR A 263 -1.23 -13.80 -34.31
CA TYR A 263 -1.19 -14.88 -33.34
C TYR A 263 -2.27 -14.64 -32.28
N LEU A 264 -3.23 -15.57 -32.15
CA LEU A 264 -4.36 -15.45 -31.24
C LEU A 264 -4.14 -16.24 -29.95
N PHE A 265 -4.54 -15.65 -28.83
CA PHE A 265 -4.51 -16.23 -27.50
C PHE A 265 -5.93 -16.21 -26.94
N LYS A 266 -6.35 -17.27 -26.25
CA LYS A 266 -7.71 -17.39 -25.72
C LYS A 266 -7.70 -17.91 -24.30
N ALA A 267 -8.20 -17.12 -23.36
CA ALA A 267 -8.44 -17.54 -22.00
C ALA A 267 -9.82 -18.20 -21.83
N ARG A 268 -9.97 -19.01 -20.79
CA ARG A 268 -11.24 -19.35 -20.12
C ARG A 268 -10.96 -19.47 -18.62
N TYR A 269 -11.96 -19.30 -17.77
CA TYR A 269 -11.84 -19.58 -16.34
C TYR A 269 -13.13 -20.17 -15.76
N SER A 270 -13.04 -20.69 -14.54
CA SER A 270 -14.18 -21.20 -13.79
C SER A 270 -14.31 -20.58 -12.40
N THR A 271 -15.57 -20.38 -11.97
CA THR A 271 -15.91 -20.11 -10.56
C THR A 271 -16.15 -21.42 -9.82
N SER A 272 -16.09 -21.39 -8.48
CA SER A 272 -16.52 -22.51 -7.61
C SER A 272 -17.71 -22.17 -6.72
N LYS A 273 -17.84 -20.90 -6.31
CA LYS A 273 -18.96 -20.32 -5.55
C LYS A 273 -19.46 -19.05 -6.27
N PRO A 274 -20.73 -18.61 -6.07
CA PRO A 274 -21.82 -19.32 -5.41
C PRO A 274 -22.24 -20.60 -6.16
N LYS A 275 -21.92 -20.70 -7.45
CA LYS A 275 -22.14 -21.87 -8.31
C LYS A 275 -20.92 -22.07 -9.20
N VAL A 276 -20.71 -23.32 -9.64
CA VAL A 276 -19.67 -23.66 -10.62
C VAL A 276 -20.13 -23.21 -12.00
N TYR A 277 -19.45 -22.20 -12.54
CA TYR A 277 -19.65 -21.73 -13.90
C TYR A 277 -18.33 -21.81 -14.70
N GLN A 278 -18.44 -21.81 -16.03
CA GLN A 278 -17.31 -21.66 -16.97
C GLN A 278 -17.54 -20.40 -17.80
N SER A 279 -16.51 -19.62 -18.10
CA SER A 279 -16.60 -18.51 -19.05
C SER A 279 -16.61 -18.98 -20.51
N ALA A 280 -16.96 -18.10 -21.45
CA ALA A 280 -17.12 -18.45 -22.86
C ALA A 280 -15.78 -18.54 -23.63
N GLY A 281 -14.75 -17.85 -23.16
CA GLY A 281 -13.51 -17.60 -23.89
C GLY A 281 -13.74 -16.76 -25.15
N THR A 282 -14.69 -15.83 -25.12
CA THR A 282 -15.06 -14.95 -26.23
C THR A 282 -14.92 -13.49 -25.81
N GLY A 283 -15.01 -12.56 -26.78
CA GLY A 283 -14.89 -11.13 -26.51
C GLY A 283 -13.58 -10.77 -25.83
N THR A 284 -13.68 -10.22 -24.62
CA THR A 284 -12.55 -9.78 -23.78
C THR A 284 -11.55 -10.87 -23.39
N GLU A 285 -11.89 -12.16 -23.52
CA GLU A 285 -10.99 -13.28 -23.21
C GLU A 285 -10.04 -13.65 -24.37
N ILE A 286 -10.08 -12.93 -25.49
CA ILE A 286 -9.22 -13.14 -26.65
C ILE A 286 -8.23 -11.99 -26.80
N ALA A 287 -6.93 -12.30 -26.91
CA ALA A 287 -5.89 -11.35 -27.24
C ALA A 287 -5.23 -11.69 -28.59
N ALA A 288 -4.71 -10.67 -29.28
CA ALA A 288 -4.08 -10.80 -30.59
C ALA A 288 -2.71 -10.10 -30.62
N LEU A 289 -1.67 -10.85 -30.98
CA LEU A 289 -0.33 -10.34 -31.26
C LEU A 289 -0.14 -10.24 -32.78
N GLN A 290 0.28 -9.08 -33.26
CA GLN A 290 0.66 -8.92 -34.67
C GLN A 290 2.17 -9.06 -34.84
N VAL A 291 2.60 -10.06 -35.62
CA VAL A 291 4.02 -10.30 -35.92
C VAL A 291 4.36 -9.74 -37.30
N GLY A 292 5.35 -8.85 -37.36
CA GLY A 292 5.73 -8.13 -38.58
C GLY A 292 7.24 -8.03 -38.81
N ASN A 293 7.63 -7.46 -39.94
CA ASN A 293 9.04 -7.22 -40.30
C ASN A 293 9.64 -5.99 -39.57
N ASP A 294 8.79 -5.07 -39.12
CA ASP A 294 9.16 -3.82 -38.45
C ASP A 294 9.68 -4.09 -37.03
N ILE A 295 10.48 -3.16 -36.50
CA ILE A 295 10.98 -3.26 -35.13
C ILE A 295 9.99 -2.60 -34.18
N THR A 296 9.29 -3.40 -33.36
CA THR A 296 8.11 -2.95 -32.61
C THR A 296 8.35 -2.78 -31.10
N ASP A 297 9.61 -2.88 -30.66
CA ASP A 297 9.98 -2.84 -29.25
C ASP A 297 11.05 -1.78 -28.91
N PHE A 298 11.34 -0.85 -29.83
CA PHE A 298 12.17 0.32 -29.55
C PHE A 298 11.49 1.19 -28.49
N GLN A 299 12.19 1.47 -27.40
CA GLN A 299 11.60 2.08 -26.21
C GLN A 299 12.63 2.90 -25.43
N ARG A 300 12.17 3.91 -24.69
CA ARG A 300 13.00 4.58 -23.68
C ARG A 300 13.38 3.60 -22.56
N ILE A 301 14.56 3.82 -22.00
CA ILE A 301 14.89 3.41 -20.64
C ILE A 301 14.55 4.62 -19.76
N PRO A 302 13.52 4.56 -18.90
CA PRO A 302 13.23 5.65 -17.97
C PRO A 302 14.34 5.73 -16.91
N LEU A 303 14.63 6.95 -16.44
CA LEU A 303 15.38 7.15 -15.21
C LEU A 303 14.56 6.56 -14.05
N LYS A 304 15.19 5.79 -13.15
CA LYS A 304 14.53 5.15 -11.99
C LYS A 304 15.22 5.39 -10.67
N ASP A 305 16.09 6.40 -10.60
CA ASP A 305 16.80 6.79 -9.39
C ASP A 305 15.76 7.09 -8.30
N LEU A 306 15.85 6.41 -7.16
CA LEU A 306 14.82 6.50 -6.11
C LEU A 306 14.69 7.93 -5.58
N HIS A 307 15.79 8.69 -5.55
CA HIS A 307 15.82 10.10 -5.10
C HIS A 307 15.86 11.04 -6.30
N TYR A 308 14.89 11.96 -6.42
CA TYR A 308 14.85 12.93 -7.50
C TYR A 308 15.98 13.96 -7.38
N LYS A 309 16.73 14.13 -8.47
CA LYS A 309 17.84 15.08 -8.57
C LYS A 309 17.73 15.85 -9.88
N GLU A 310 17.53 17.15 -9.78
CA GLU A 310 17.54 18.04 -10.94
C GLU A 310 18.95 18.59 -11.16
N GLN A 311 19.63 18.02 -12.17
CA GLN A 311 20.88 18.49 -12.73
C GLN A 311 20.58 19.13 -14.11
N PRO A 312 21.48 19.95 -14.68
CA PRO A 312 21.29 20.55 -16.01
C PRO A 312 20.95 19.53 -17.12
N GLU A 313 21.44 18.30 -16.98
CA GLU A 313 21.22 17.20 -17.90
C GLU A 313 19.96 16.35 -17.64
N THR A 314 19.30 16.46 -16.47
CA THR A 314 18.20 15.54 -16.04
C THR A 314 17.08 15.40 -17.08
N TYR A 315 16.75 16.48 -17.79
CA TYR A 315 15.72 16.51 -18.83
C TYR A 315 16.27 16.61 -20.27
N THR A 316 17.58 16.75 -20.45
CA THR A 316 18.21 16.96 -21.77
C THR A 316 18.97 15.73 -22.27
N GLN A 317 18.83 14.58 -21.58
CA GLN A 317 19.39 13.29 -21.97
C GLN A 317 18.38 12.14 -21.84
N LEU A 318 18.58 11.07 -22.60
CA LEU A 318 17.84 9.81 -22.46
C LEU A 318 18.60 8.62 -23.05
N SER A 319 18.24 7.43 -22.57
CA SER A 319 18.69 6.15 -23.13
C SER A 319 17.54 5.39 -23.78
N PHE A 320 17.86 4.55 -24.76
CA PHE A 320 16.93 3.68 -25.48
C PHE A 320 17.42 2.22 -25.50
N ARG A 321 16.49 1.28 -25.70
CA ARG A 321 16.77 -0.14 -25.95
C ARG A 321 15.81 -0.74 -26.99
N TRP A 322 16.23 -1.83 -27.62
CA TRP A 322 15.43 -2.66 -28.53
C TRP A 322 15.96 -4.11 -28.51
N SER A 323 15.18 -5.06 -29.01
CA SER A 323 15.58 -6.47 -29.14
C SER A 323 16.62 -6.71 -30.24
N SER A 324 17.36 -7.82 -30.15
CA SER A 324 18.31 -8.18 -31.21
C SER A 324 17.57 -8.54 -32.49
N TYR A 325 17.85 -7.82 -33.58
CA TYR A 325 17.24 -8.03 -34.89
C TYR A 325 18.27 -8.64 -35.84
N ASN A 326 17.96 -9.81 -36.39
CA ASN A 326 18.89 -10.68 -37.14
C ASN A 326 19.26 -10.18 -38.55
N LYS A 327 19.50 -8.87 -38.74
CA LYS A 327 20.04 -8.29 -39.98
C LYS A 327 21.30 -7.49 -39.68
N THR A 328 22.40 -7.88 -40.32
CA THR A 328 23.65 -7.11 -40.34
C THR A 328 23.45 -5.82 -41.16
N GLY A 329 23.78 -4.68 -40.57
CA GLY A 329 23.62 -3.37 -41.21
C GLY A 329 23.82 -2.22 -40.23
N ASN A 330 23.93 -1.00 -40.75
CA ASN A 330 24.11 0.19 -39.92
C ASN A 330 22.77 0.57 -39.27
N ILE A 331 22.81 0.76 -37.94
CA ILE A 331 21.68 1.23 -37.13
C ILE A 331 21.90 2.71 -36.82
N GLN A 332 20.86 3.52 -37.03
CA GLN A 332 20.87 4.94 -36.68
C GLN A 332 19.60 5.30 -35.89
N VAL A 333 19.72 6.17 -34.90
CA VAL A 333 18.55 6.82 -34.28
C VAL A 333 18.25 8.10 -35.06
N LEU A 334 17.04 8.20 -35.61
CA LEU A 334 16.50 9.42 -36.20
C LEU A 334 15.70 10.20 -35.15
N GLN A 335 15.67 11.51 -35.31
CA GLN A 335 14.85 12.44 -34.52
C GLN A 335 13.92 13.28 -35.41
N SER A 336 12.80 13.70 -34.85
CA SER A 336 11.86 14.68 -35.40
C SER A 336 11.48 15.68 -34.32
N LEU A 337 11.25 16.93 -34.75
CA LEU A 337 10.89 18.09 -33.92
C LEU A 337 9.55 18.72 -34.33
N ASP A 338 8.81 18.05 -35.22
CA ASP A 338 7.61 18.52 -35.92
C ASP A 338 6.50 17.45 -35.99
N GLU A 339 6.48 16.55 -35.00
CA GLU A 339 5.52 15.44 -34.85
C GLU A 339 5.63 14.34 -35.92
N GLY A 340 6.86 14.05 -36.36
CA GLY A 340 7.17 12.99 -37.32
C GLY A 340 7.01 13.38 -38.78
N LYS A 341 6.82 14.68 -39.09
CA LYS A 341 6.65 15.19 -40.46
C LYS A 341 7.99 15.22 -41.20
N THR A 342 9.08 15.63 -40.54
CA THR A 342 10.46 15.52 -41.04
C THR A 342 11.33 14.72 -40.07
N TRP A 343 12.30 13.97 -40.61
CA TRP A 343 13.18 13.10 -39.84
C TRP A 343 14.64 13.36 -40.21
N LEU A 344 15.48 13.55 -39.20
CA LEU A 344 16.91 13.83 -39.35
C LEU A 344 17.75 12.86 -38.51
N SER A 345 19.01 12.67 -38.91
CA SER A 345 20.06 12.06 -38.08
C SER A 345 20.09 12.71 -36.69
N SER A 346 19.95 11.92 -35.62
CA SER A 346 20.18 12.41 -34.25
C SER A 346 21.65 12.30 -33.84
N LEU A 347 22.02 12.96 -32.73
CA LEU A 347 23.34 12.84 -32.11
C LEU A 347 23.47 11.60 -31.19
N ALA A 348 22.53 10.66 -31.24
CA ALA A 348 22.53 9.50 -30.35
C ALA A 348 23.68 8.52 -30.66
N ARG A 349 24.44 8.17 -29.63
CA ARG A 349 25.51 7.17 -29.70
C ARG A 349 24.90 5.77 -29.52
N VAL A 350 24.77 5.04 -30.64
CA VAL A 350 24.39 3.62 -30.66
C VAL A 350 25.52 2.79 -30.05
N LYS A 351 25.17 1.79 -29.24
CA LYS A 351 26.09 0.85 -28.57
C LYS A 351 25.86 -0.58 -29.10
N PRO A 352 26.88 -1.47 -29.09
CA PRO A 352 26.75 -2.83 -29.62
C PRO A 352 25.66 -3.69 -28.95
N ASN A 353 25.32 -3.40 -27.68
CA ASN A 353 24.35 -4.15 -26.88
C ASN A 353 22.88 -3.75 -27.12
N HIS A 354 22.53 -3.31 -28.34
CA HIS A 354 21.17 -2.86 -28.71
C HIS A 354 20.61 -1.75 -27.80
N THR A 355 21.48 -0.83 -27.38
CA THR A 355 21.09 0.41 -26.69
C THR A 355 21.62 1.64 -27.40
N ALA A 356 21.03 2.80 -27.14
CA ALA A 356 21.55 4.09 -27.60
C ALA A 356 21.41 5.14 -26.48
N PHE A 357 22.28 6.14 -26.49
CA PHE A 357 22.26 7.26 -25.54
C PHE A 357 22.38 8.59 -26.29
N ILE A 358 21.57 9.58 -25.92
CA ILE A 358 21.66 10.96 -26.42
C ILE A 358 21.61 11.94 -25.25
N SER A 359 22.36 13.03 -25.36
CA SER A 359 22.40 14.15 -24.41
C SER A 359 22.52 15.48 -25.17
N GLY A 360 22.33 16.60 -24.48
CA GLY A 360 22.38 17.93 -25.10
C GLY A 360 21.12 18.27 -25.91
N LEU A 361 19.97 17.68 -25.57
CA LEU A 361 18.69 18.10 -26.15
C LEU A 361 18.32 19.52 -25.73
N ILE A 362 17.59 20.23 -26.60
CA ILE A 362 17.09 21.58 -26.32
C ILE A 362 15.99 21.47 -25.26
N PRO A 363 16.07 22.15 -24.09
CA PRO A 363 15.05 22.10 -23.05
C PRO A 363 13.66 22.54 -23.52
N GLY A 364 12.61 22.02 -22.87
CA GLY A 364 11.22 22.43 -23.07
C GLY A 364 10.63 22.05 -24.43
N ARG A 365 11.23 21.10 -25.16
CA ARG A 365 10.86 20.74 -26.52
C ARG A 365 10.38 19.29 -26.63
N GLN A 366 9.39 19.06 -27.48
CA GLN A 366 8.92 17.73 -27.82
C GLN A 366 9.84 17.08 -28.86
N TYR A 367 10.28 15.86 -28.58
CA TYR A 367 11.07 15.01 -29.47
C TYR A 367 10.30 13.73 -29.83
N TYR A 368 10.42 13.34 -31.09
CA TYR A 368 9.99 12.05 -31.62
C TYR A 368 11.25 11.32 -32.10
N PHE A 369 11.42 10.04 -31.72
CA PHE A 369 12.58 9.23 -32.09
C PHE A 369 12.13 7.91 -32.75
N LYS A 370 12.90 7.42 -33.71
CA LYS A 370 12.79 6.05 -34.26
C LYS A 370 14.14 5.55 -34.74
N LEU A 371 14.31 4.24 -34.83
CA LEU A 371 15.48 3.64 -35.46
C LEU A 371 15.30 3.57 -36.98
N GLN A 372 16.41 3.69 -37.70
CA GLN A 372 16.57 3.29 -39.10
C GLN A 372 17.63 2.19 -39.17
N PHE A 373 17.31 1.11 -39.89
CA PHE A 373 18.20 -0.02 -40.17
C PHE A 373 18.48 -0.06 -41.67
N SER A 374 19.76 0.10 -42.04
CA SER A 374 20.21 0.10 -43.42
C SER A 374 20.90 -1.23 -43.74
N SER A 375 20.10 -2.24 -44.09
CA SER A 375 20.51 -3.61 -44.43
C SER A 375 19.96 -4.07 -45.79
N GLY A 376 20.08 -3.22 -46.81
CA GLY A 376 19.54 -3.45 -48.16
C GLY A 376 19.22 -2.16 -48.92
N LYS A 377 18.51 -2.27 -50.05
CA LYS A 377 18.09 -1.11 -50.89
C LYS A 377 16.96 -0.27 -50.28
N VAL A 378 16.26 -0.76 -49.26
CA VAL A 378 15.14 -0.08 -48.59
C VAL A 378 15.40 -0.09 -47.08
N PRO A 379 15.34 1.06 -46.38
CA PRO A 379 15.52 1.11 -44.93
C PRO A 379 14.32 0.49 -44.21
N VAL A 380 14.58 -0.22 -43.10
CA VAL A 380 13.55 -0.65 -42.15
C VAL A 380 13.53 0.31 -40.97
N PHE A 381 12.34 0.68 -40.50
CA PHE A 381 12.17 1.57 -39.36
C PHE A 381 11.61 0.84 -38.13
N SER A 382 11.83 1.40 -36.94
CA SER A 382 11.11 0.98 -35.73
C SER A 382 9.78 1.72 -35.56
N ASN A 383 9.00 1.29 -34.57
CA ASN A 383 8.02 2.16 -33.92
C ASN A 383 8.65 3.48 -33.44
N GLU A 384 7.80 4.50 -33.31
CA GLU A 384 8.20 5.78 -32.74
C GLU A 384 8.20 5.74 -31.20
N VAL A 385 8.99 6.63 -30.61
CA VAL A 385 9.13 6.85 -29.16
C VAL A 385 9.14 8.36 -28.90
N LYS A 386 8.33 8.81 -27.95
CA LYS A 386 8.17 10.24 -27.62
C LYS A 386 8.95 10.62 -26.36
N PHE A 387 9.38 11.87 -26.27
CA PHE A 387 10.04 12.45 -25.11
C PHE A 387 9.84 13.97 -25.07
N TYR A 388 9.44 14.53 -23.93
CA TYR A 388 9.49 15.96 -23.68
C TYR A 388 10.72 16.30 -22.84
N SER A 389 11.56 17.21 -23.32
CA SER A 389 12.84 17.58 -22.68
C SER A 389 12.67 18.58 -21.53
N GLY A 390 11.78 18.31 -20.58
CA GLY A 390 11.52 19.16 -19.43
C GLY A 390 10.41 18.65 -18.52
N LYS A 391 9.94 19.52 -17.62
CA LYS A 391 8.64 19.36 -16.95
C LYS A 391 7.55 19.99 -17.82
N ILE A 392 6.42 19.31 -18.00
CA ILE A 392 5.25 19.88 -18.71
C ILE A 392 4.35 20.56 -17.67
N ASP A 393 4.14 21.87 -17.76
CA ASP A 393 3.21 22.58 -16.88
C ASP A 393 1.76 22.11 -17.15
N ALA A 394 0.99 21.90 -16.07
CA ALA A 394 -0.43 21.56 -16.12
C ALA A 394 -1.26 22.47 -17.05
N LYS A 395 -0.88 23.75 -17.18
CA LYS A 395 -1.49 24.73 -18.10
C LYS A 395 -1.43 24.30 -19.57
N ALA A 396 -0.45 23.50 -19.98
CA ALA A 396 -0.36 22.94 -21.34
C ALA A 396 -1.51 21.95 -21.66
N PHE A 397 -2.17 21.41 -20.63
CA PHE A 397 -3.38 20.58 -20.74
C PHE A 397 -4.67 21.38 -20.47
N GLY A 398 -4.61 22.71 -20.46
CA GLY A 398 -5.76 23.59 -20.14
C GLY A 398 -6.07 23.72 -18.65
N ILE A 399 -5.23 23.18 -17.76
CA ILE A 399 -5.47 23.17 -16.31
C ILE A 399 -5.10 24.54 -15.72
N ILE A 400 -6.08 25.45 -15.71
CA ILE A 400 -5.94 26.79 -15.12
C ILE A 400 -6.33 26.73 -13.64
N ALA A 401 -5.34 26.88 -12.76
CA ALA A 401 -5.50 26.82 -11.30
C ALA A 401 -6.58 27.79 -10.78
N ASN A 402 -7.52 27.26 -10.01
CA ASN A 402 -8.69 27.95 -9.46
C ASN A 402 -9.31 27.08 -8.35
N GLU A 403 -9.33 27.55 -7.11
CA GLU A 403 -9.80 26.75 -5.96
C GLU A 403 -11.31 26.42 -5.95
N GLN A 404 -12.13 27.10 -6.77
CA GLN A 404 -13.56 26.81 -6.95
C GLN A 404 -13.85 25.78 -8.06
N LYS A 405 -12.85 25.35 -8.84
CA LYS A 405 -13.00 24.38 -9.94
C LYS A 405 -12.37 23.04 -9.59
N ASP A 406 -13.11 21.97 -9.88
CA ASP A 406 -12.56 20.62 -9.92
C ASP A 406 -11.65 20.46 -11.17
N HIS A 407 -10.43 19.98 -10.96
CA HIS A 407 -9.43 19.71 -12.00
C HIS A 407 -9.18 18.21 -12.23
N THR A 408 -9.86 17.33 -11.50
CA THR A 408 -9.56 15.87 -11.42
C THR A 408 -9.44 15.23 -12.80
N ASP A 409 -10.45 15.38 -13.66
CA ASP A 409 -10.49 14.73 -14.98
C ASP A 409 -9.36 15.20 -15.90
N LEU A 410 -9.04 16.50 -15.87
CA LEU A 410 -7.98 17.08 -16.70
C LEU A 410 -6.59 16.68 -16.19
N ILE A 411 -6.39 16.59 -14.87
CA ILE A 411 -5.15 16.11 -14.27
C ILE A 411 -4.95 14.62 -14.57
N ASN A 412 -5.99 13.80 -14.47
CA ASN A 412 -5.94 12.39 -14.83
C ASN A 412 -5.63 12.20 -16.34
N GLN A 413 -6.26 12.99 -17.23
CA GLN A 413 -5.94 13.00 -18.66
C GLN A 413 -4.50 13.47 -18.96
N ALA A 414 -3.97 14.45 -18.21
CA ALA A 414 -2.58 14.89 -18.34
C ALA A 414 -1.60 13.77 -17.93
N ILE A 415 -1.87 13.07 -16.82
CA ILE A 415 -1.09 11.92 -16.35
C ILE A 415 -1.15 10.78 -17.37
N ASP A 416 -2.32 10.44 -17.91
CA ASP A 416 -2.48 9.43 -18.97
C ASP A 416 -1.71 9.81 -20.25
N SER A 417 -1.74 11.08 -20.66
CA SER A 417 -1.00 11.59 -21.81
C SER A 417 0.53 11.51 -21.64
N ILE A 418 1.03 11.78 -20.42
CA ILE A 418 2.46 11.66 -20.10
C ILE A 418 2.87 10.18 -20.01
N ALA A 419 2.04 9.33 -19.40
CA ALA A 419 2.26 7.89 -19.36
C ALA A 419 2.29 7.26 -20.76
N GLY A 420 1.34 7.65 -21.64
CA GLY A 420 1.27 7.21 -23.04
C GLY A 420 2.45 7.65 -23.90
N GLN A 421 3.22 8.65 -23.47
CA GLN A 421 4.50 9.04 -24.09
C GLN A 421 5.70 8.24 -23.57
N GLY A 422 5.52 7.36 -22.57
CA GLY A 422 6.58 6.60 -21.90
C GLY A 422 7.08 7.24 -20.60
N GLY A 423 6.28 8.12 -19.97
CA GLY A 423 6.61 8.78 -18.70
C GLY A 423 7.33 10.12 -18.84
N GLY A 424 7.32 10.92 -17.77
CA GLY A 424 7.80 12.30 -17.72
C GLY A 424 7.34 13.02 -16.43
N THR A 425 7.52 14.35 -16.35
CA THR A 425 7.13 15.14 -15.17
C THR A 425 6.00 16.12 -15.49
N LEU A 426 4.91 16.05 -14.72
CA LEU A 426 3.84 17.04 -14.69
C LEU A 426 4.18 18.11 -13.63
N LEU A 427 4.25 19.37 -14.03
CA LEU A 427 4.53 20.51 -13.16
C LEU A 427 3.24 21.23 -12.77
N PHE A 428 2.99 21.33 -11.47
CA PHE A 428 2.05 22.26 -10.88
C PHE A 428 2.80 23.54 -10.52
N SER A 429 2.56 24.62 -11.25
CA SER A 429 3.10 25.94 -10.95
C SER A 429 2.14 26.74 -10.04
N LYS A 430 2.48 27.99 -9.71
CA LYS A 430 1.71 28.83 -8.76
C LYS A 430 0.19 28.79 -8.98
N GLY A 431 -0.54 28.46 -7.90
CA GLY A 431 -2.01 28.44 -7.85
C GLY A 431 -2.57 27.23 -7.10
N THR A 432 -3.89 27.21 -6.89
CA THR A 432 -4.61 26.11 -6.24
C THR A 432 -5.32 25.22 -7.25
N TYR A 433 -5.10 23.91 -7.14
CA TYR A 433 -5.72 22.87 -7.96
C TYR A 433 -6.59 22.00 -7.06
N ALA A 434 -7.92 22.08 -7.21
CA ALA A 434 -8.83 21.28 -6.40
C ALA A 434 -9.09 19.92 -7.08
N VAL A 435 -8.97 18.83 -6.33
CA VAL A 435 -9.02 17.45 -6.85
C VAL A 435 -9.79 16.50 -5.94
N ARG A 436 -10.32 15.44 -6.55
CA ARG A 436 -10.88 14.25 -5.90
C ARG A 436 -9.79 13.18 -5.84
N THR A 437 -9.94 12.11 -6.63
CA THR A 437 -8.99 11.01 -6.71
C THR A 437 -8.14 11.10 -7.98
N VAL A 438 -6.84 11.35 -7.79
CA VAL A 438 -5.84 11.43 -8.86
C VAL A 438 -5.26 10.02 -9.12
N HIS A 439 -5.41 9.52 -10.35
CA HIS A 439 -4.96 8.18 -10.76
C HIS A 439 -3.54 8.23 -11.32
N LEU A 440 -2.58 7.86 -10.48
CA LEU A 440 -1.16 7.85 -10.84
C LEU A 440 -0.84 6.78 -11.89
N LYS A 441 0.31 6.91 -12.55
CA LYS A 441 0.81 5.99 -13.59
C LYS A 441 2.32 5.82 -13.49
N SER A 442 2.81 4.63 -13.89
CA SER A 442 4.22 4.28 -13.86
C SER A 442 5.08 5.23 -14.70
N ASN A 443 6.23 5.65 -14.17
CA ASN A 443 7.16 6.63 -14.76
C ASN A 443 6.58 8.05 -14.94
N VAL A 444 5.49 8.40 -14.24
CA VAL A 444 4.98 9.78 -14.17
C VAL A 444 5.33 10.39 -12.82
N TYR A 445 5.97 11.56 -12.84
CA TYR A 445 6.33 12.32 -11.66
C TYR A 445 5.42 13.55 -11.54
N LEU A 446 4.89 13.81 -10.35
CA LEU A 446 4.20 15.06 -10.03
C LEU A 446 5.19 15.98 -9.32
N TYR A 447 5.44 17.17 -9.87
CA TYR A 447 6.32 18.17 -9.28
C TYR A 447 5.52 19.42 -8.88
N LEU A 448 5.55 19.78 -7.60
CA LEU A 448 4.86 20.95 -7.06
C LEU A 448 5.86 22.09 -6.82
N ASP A 449 5.66 23.21 -7.52
CA ASP A 449 6.40 24.45 -7.27
C ASP A 449 6.04 25.06 -5.90
N LYS A 450 6.89 25.94 -5.37
CA LYS A 450 6.79 26.49 -4.00
C LYS A 450 5.48 27.23 -3.69
N ASP A 451 4.81 27.76 -4.70
CA ASP A 451 3.53 28.48 -4.59
C ASP A 451 2.34 27.67 -5.14
N ALA A 452 2.53 26.37 -5.41
CA ALA A 452 1.48 25.46 -5.85
C ALA A 452 0.78 24.80 -4.65
N VAL A 453 -0.55 24.70 -4.72
CA VAL A 453 -1.38 24.01 -3.73
C VAL A 453 -2.24 22.97 -4.43
N ILE A 454 -2.14 21.69 -4.05
CA ILE A 454 -3.12 20.68 -4.45
C ILE A 454 -4.06 20.43 -3.26
N LYS A 455 -5.37 20.56 -3.48
CA LYS A 455 -6.40 20.65 -2.45
C LYS A 455 -7.47 19.59 -2.63
N ALA A 456 -7.74 18.75 -1.63
CA ALA A 456 -8.81 17.76 -1.75
C ALA A 456 -10.20 18.43 -1.68
N ILE A 457 -11.13 17.93 -2.49
CA ILE A 457 -12.57 18.21 -2.44
C ILE A 457 -13.36 16.91 -2.35
N ARG A 458 -14.64 17.01 -1.97
CA ARG A 458 -15.52 15.84 -1.82
C ARG A 458 -15.78 15.11 -3.14
N GLY A 459 -16.07 13.81 -3.01
CA GLY A 459 -16.31 12.89 -4.11
C GLY A 459 -15.05 12.18 -4.60
N THR A 460 -14.16 11.74 -3.71
CA THR A 460 -13.17 10.70 -4.04
C THR A 460 -13.85 9.45 -4.63
N ASP A 461 -13.11 8.62 -5.35
CA ASP A 461 -13.62 7.34 -5.86
C ASP A 461 -14.29 6.53 -4.76
N ALA A 462 -15.36 5.82 -5.12
CA ALA A 462 -16.07 4.95 -4.19
C ALA A 462 -15.16 3.80 -3.72
N PRO A 463 -15.25 3.38 -2.44
CA PRO A 463 -14.65 2.14 -1.94
C PRO A 463 -14.95 0.96 -2.87
N GLU A 464 -13.93 0.18 -3.21
CA GLU A 464 -14.07 -0.94 -4.15
C GLU A 464 -15.03 -2.03 -3.65
N ALA A 465 -15.73 -2.69 -4.59
CA ALA A 465 -16.58 -3.83 -4.27
C ALA A 465 -15.75 -5.09 -4.00
N THR A 466 -16.14 -5.86 -2.98
CA THR A 466 -15.38 -6.96 -2.40
C THR A 466 -16.12 -8.30 -2.47
N TRP A 467 -15.39 -9.41 -2.32
CA TRP A 467 -16.01 -10.75 -2.24
C TRP A 467 -16.71 -11.02 -0.90
N PHE A 468 -16.21 -10.44 0.18
CA PHE A 468 -16.74 -10.58 1.54
C PHE A 468 -17.39 -9.28 2.03
N SER A 469 -18.21 -9.37 3.08
CA SER A 469 -18.69 -8.23 3.84
C SER A 469 -17.69 -7.83 4.94
N ASP A 470 -17.56 -6.52 5.19
CA ASP A 470 -16.89 -5.95 6.36
C ASP A 470 -17.89 -5.62 7.49
N LYS A 471 -19.19 -5.48 7.20
CA LYS A 471 -20.16 -4.80 8.07
C LYS A 471 -20.27 -5.34 9.50
N LYS A 472 -20.11 -6.66 9.67
CA LYS A 472 -20.13 -7.31 11.00
C LYS A 472 -19.04 -6.75 11.92
N TYR A 473 -17.91 -6.37 11.34
CA TYR A 473 -16.70 -5.93 12.03
C TYR A 473 -16.12 -4.68 11.33
N ARG A 474 -16.89 -3.59 11.33
CA ARG A 474 -16.52 -2.32 10.67
C ARG A 474 -15.74 -1.34 11.57
N SER A 475 -15.68 -1.54 12.89
CA SER A 475 -14.97 -0.58 13.78
C SER A 475 -14.51 -1.18 15.10
N GLY A 476 -13.25 -1.65 15.15
CA GLY A 476 -12.50 -1.98 16.37
C GLY A 476 -12.85 -3.32 17.03
N LEU A 477 -11.87 -3.97 17.67
CA LEU A 477 -12.07 -5.20 18.45
C LEU A 477 -12.71 -4.93 19.82
N SER A 478 -13.51 -5.89 20.27
CA SER A 478 -13.64 -6.23 21.69
C SER A 478 -12.79 -7.48 22.02
N PRO A 479 -12.22 -7.61 23.24
CA PRO A 479 -11.62 -8.86 23.74
C PRO A 479 -12.55 -10.10 23.74
N THR A 480 -13.85 -9.88 23.54
CA THR A 480 -14.90 -10.91 23.60
C THR A 480 -15.68 -11.06 22.29
N ASP A 481 -15.31 -10.37 21.21
CA ASP A 481 -16.02 -10.46 19.93
C ASP A 481 -15.42 -11.53 19.01
N GLU A 482 -16.23 -12.55 18.72
CA GLU A 482 -15.90 -13.66 17.83
C GLU A 482 -16.21 -13.37 16.34
N GLY A 483 -16.91 -12.26 16.04
CA GLY A 483 -17.23 -11.80 14.68
C GLY A 483 -16.06 -11.79 13.68
N PRO A 484 -14.85 -11.33 14.06
CA PRO A 484 -13.65 -11.37 13.19
C PRO A 484 -13.19 -12.79 12.82
N TYR A 485 -13.63 -13.82 13.54
CA TYR A 485 -13.14 -15.19 13.42
C TYR A 485 -14.20 -16.16 12.86
N HIS A 486 -15.47 -15.77 12.82
CA HIS A 486 -16.58 -16.56 12.26
C HIS A 486 -16.34 -17.05 10.83
N ASP A 487 -15.80 -16.17 9.97
CA ASP A 487 -15.24 -16.57 8.68
C ASP A 487 -13.69 -16.55 8.77
N PRO A 488 -13.02 -17.72 8.78
CA PRO A 488 -11.57 -17.78 8.83
C PRO A 488 -10.93 -17.25 7.53
N GLU A 489 -11.65 -17.28 6.40
CA GLU A 489 -11.15 -16.85 5.08
C GLU A 489 -11.41 -15.37 4.78
N ASN A 490 -12.37 -14.73 5.48
CA ASN A 490 -12.70 -13.32 5.28
C ASN A 490 -11.55 -12.40 5.73
N TYR A 491 -10.68 -12.04 4.79
CA TYR A 491 -9.57 -11.13 5.06
C TYR A 491 -10.01 -9.69 5.38
N LEU A 492 -11.27 -9.30 5.15
CA LEU A 492 -11.79 -7.95 5.46
C LEU A 492 -12.07 -7.69 6.94
N VAL A 493 -11.88 -8.69 7.79
CA VAL A 493 -12.09 -8.57 9.24
C VAL A 493 -10.81 -8.84 10.04
N LYS A 494 -9.64 -8.82 9.39
CA LYS A 494 -8.34 -9.13 10.01
C LYS A 494 -7.44 -7.91 10.23
N GLN A 495 -7.82 -6.73 9.76
CA GLN A 495 -7.17 -5.45 10.07
C GLN A 495 -8.22 -4.36 10.32
N ASP A 496 -7.84 -3.09 10.36
CA ASP A 496 -8.75 -1.98 10.64
C ASP A 496 -9.30 -1.38 9.33
N VAL A 497 -10.52 -0.80 9.33
CA VAL A 497 -11.27 -0.51 8.08
C VAL A 497 -10.54 0.41 7.10
N GLY A 498 -9.73 1.34 7.60
CA GLY A 498 -8.89 2.21 6.78
C GLY A 498 -7.89 1.47 5.86
N HIS A 499 -7.47 0.25 6.22
CA HIS A 499 -6.53 -0.58 5.46
C HIS A 499 -7.17 -1.36 4.29
N HIS A 500 -8.50 -1.40 4.19
CA HIS A 500 -9.20 -2.34 3.29
C HIS A 500 -9.53 -1.80 1.91
N TYR A 501 -10.00 -0.56 1.88
CA TYR A 501 -10.43 0.12 0.68
C TYR A 501 -9.33 1.07 0.26
N PHE A 502 -8.85 0.95 -0.97
CA PHE A 502 -7.65 1.65 -1.44
C PHE A 502 -7.99 2.83 -2.36
N ARG A 503 -9.19 2.85 -2.94
CA ARG A 503 -9.59 3.83 -3.95
C ARG A 503 -10.13 5.14 -3.39
N ASN A 504 -10.67 5.13 -2.17
CA ASN A 504 -11.28 6.28 -1.49
C ASN A 504 -10.21 7.26 -0.96
N SER A 505 -9.36 7.74 -1.87
CA SER A 505 -8.07 8.36 -1.58
C SER A 505 -7.83 9.56 -2.51
N MET A 506 -7.07 10.56 -2.07
CA MET A 506 -6.77 11.75 -2.90
C MET A 506 -5.81 11.44 -4.06
N PHE A 507 -4.85 10.54 -3.83
CA PHE A 507 -3.93 10.02 -4.84
C PHE A 507 -3.87 8.48 -4.73
N PHE A 508 -4.11 7.78 -5.84
CA PHE A 508 -4.19 6.32 -5.88
C PHE A 508 -3.26 5.71 -6.94
N GLY A 509 -2.59 4.61 -6.57
CA GLY A 509 -1.81 3.77 -7.46
C GLY A 509 -1.89 2.29 -7.10
N GLU A 510 -2.12 1.44 -8.10
CA GLU A 510 -2.09 -0.03 -7.98
C GLU A 510 -1.13 -0.62 -9.02
N ARG A 511 -0.18 -1.46 -8.57
CA ARG A 511 0.85 -2.13 -9.40
C ARG A 511 1.62 -1.18 -10.34
N LEU A 512 1.85 0.04 -9.89
CA LEU A 512 2.66 1.03 -10.58
C LEU A 512 4.15 0.84 -10.28
N ASP A 513 5.01 1.41 -11.12
CA ASP A 513 6.45 1.38 -10.95
C ASP A 513 7.07 2.75 -11.29
N ASN A 514 8.03 3.21 -10.48
CA ASN A 514 8.73 4.48 -10.67
C ASN A 514 7.78 5.69 -10.64
N VAL A 515 7.21 5.98 -9.47
CA VAL A 515 6.23 7.06 -9.25
C VAL A 515 6.75 8.03 -8.20
N LYS A 516 6.61 9.34 -8.46
CA LYS A 516 7.15 10.40 -7.59
C LYS A 516 6.13 11.50 -7.35
N ILE A 517 5.99 11.96 -6.11
CA ILE A 517 5.20 13.15 -5.74
C ILE A 517 6.12 14.06 -4.92
N ILE A 518 6.66 15.09 -5.57
CA ILE A 518 7.85 15.81 -5.10
C ILE A 518 7.69 17.33 -5.19
N GLY A 519 8.45 18.06 -4.39
CA GLY A 519 8.65 19.51 -4.57
C GLY A 519 8.36 20.35 -3.32
N ARG A 520 8.15 21.65 -3.52
CA ARG A 520 8.20 22.68 -2.46
C ARG A 520 6.83 23.25 -2.09
N GLY A 521 5.76 22.82 -2.78
CA GLY A 521 4.39 23.31 -2.57
C GLY A 521 3.70 22.75 -1.33
N LEU A 522 2.37 22.86 -1.33
CA LEU A 522 1.47 22.34 -0.29
C LEU A 522 0.52 21.29 -0.89
N ILE A 523 0.35 20.17 -0.21
CA ILE A 523 -0.74 19.22 -0.45
C ILE A 523 -1.63 19.22 0.80
N THR A 524 -2.92 19.48 0.65
CA THR A 524 -3.84 19.48 1.78
C THR A 524 -5.14 18.76 1.51
N GLY A 525 -5.62 18.01 2.50
CA GLY A 525 -6.93 17.40 2.48
C GLY A 525 -8.09 18.39 2.71
N ASP A 526 -7.81 19.64 3.08
CA ASP A 526 -8.78 20.72 3.33
C ASP A 526 -9.97 20.35 4.26
N GLY A 527 -9.83 19.30 5.07
CA GLY A 527 -10.93 18.74 5.88
C GLY A 527 -11.97 17.96 5.08
N ASN A 528 -11.73 17.70 3.79
CA ASN A 528 -12.53 16.82 2.94
C ASN A 528 -12.11 15.34 3.02
N LEU A 529 -10.95 15.05 3.64
CA LEU A 529 -10.50 13.71 4.01
C LEU A 529 -10.82 13.44 5.49
N VAL A 530 -11.29 12.24 5.81
CA VAL A 530 -11.87 11.87 7.11
C VAL A 530 -10.88 11.07 7.96
N THR A 531 -10.87 11.28 9.28
CA THR A 531 -9.98 10.63 10.26
C THR A 531 -10.59 9.47 11.07
N GLY A 532 -11.92 9.37 11.15
CA GLY A 532 -12.59 8.42 12.05
C GLY A 532 -12.81 7.03 11.46
N ASP A 533 -12.74 5.99 12.31
CA ASP A 533 -12.90 4.56 11.93
C ASP A 533 -14.22 4.25 11.21
N LYS A 534 -15.26 5.05 11.48
CA LYS A 534 -16.61 4.89 10.91
C LYS A 534 -16.80 5.59 9.56
N VAL A 535 -15.73 6.02 8.88
CA VAL A 535 -15.78 6.75 7.60
C VAL A 535 -16.69 6.09 6.54
N MET A 536 -16.72 4.75 6.46
CA MET A 536 -17.57 4.03 5.49
C MET A 536 -19.08 4.17 5.74
N ASN A 537 -19.48 4.74 6.89
CA ASN A 537 -20.88 5.05 7.22
C ASN A 537 -21.25 6.50 6.86
N ASN A 538 -20.32 7.32 6.37
CA ASN A 538 -20.61 8.66 5.85
C ASN A 538 -21.41 8.59 4.54
N PRO A 539 -22.03 9.70 4.10
CA PRO A 539 -22.54 9.85 2.73
C PRO A 539 -21.48 9.52 1.67
N PRO A 540 -21.84 8.96 0.50
CA PRO A 540 -20.87 8.48 -0.49
C PRO A 540 -19.83 9.50 -0.97
N ASP A 541 -20.16 10.80 -1.01
CA ASP A 541 -19.23 11.88 -1.38
C ASP A 541 -18.15 12.17 -0.31
N TYR A 542 -18.33 11.68 0.92
CA TYR A 542 -17.52 12.02 2.08
C TYR A 542 -16.91 10.77 2.75
N ARG A 543 -16.52 9.79 1.92
CA ARG A 543 -15.84 8.55 2.34
C ARG A 543 -14.33 8.54 2.09
N GLY A 544 -13.76 9.63 1.58
CA GLY A 544 -12.31 9.75 1.40
C GLY A 544 -11.60 9.84 2.75
N ASP A 545 -10.62 8.98 3.02
CA ASP A 545 -9.89 8.93 4.31
C ASP A 545 -8.36 8.97 4.17
N LYS A 546 -7.83 8.83 2.95
CA LYS A 546 -6.39 8.73 2.68
C LYS A 546 -5.91 9.81 1.73
N MET A 547 -4.75 10.41 2.00
CA MET A 547 -4.13 11.32 1.04
C MET A 547 -3.40 10.55 -0.07
N PHE A 548 -2.44 9.69 0.28
CA PHE A 548 -1.69 8.84 -0.65
C PHE A 548 -2.00 7.36 -0.41
N THR A 549 -2.21 6.60 -1.48
CA THR A 549 -2.41 5.14 -1.37
C THR A 549 -1.74 4.37 -2.50
N PHE A 550 -0.82 3.48 -2.11
CA PHE A 550 0.01 2.71 -3.04
C PHE A 550 -0.05 1.22 -2.75
N LYS A 551 -0.81 0.50 -3.58
CA LYS A 551 -1.04 -0.95 -3.48
C LYS A 551 -0.13 -1.70 -4.45
N ARG A 552 0.73 -2.60 -3.94
CA ARG A 552 1.62 -3.46 -4.74
C ARG A 552 2.52 -2.71 -5.76
N CYS A 553 2.93 -1.48 -5.46
CA CYS A 553 3.76 -0.66 -6.36
C CYS A 553 5.27 -0.91 -6.16
N SER A 554 6.11 -0.30 -6.99
CA SER A 554 7.56 -0.26 -6.78
C SER A 554 8.22 1.08 -7.11
N ASN A 555 9.35 1.40 -6.47
CA ASN A 555 10.14 2.62 -6.70
C ASN A 555 9.30 3.89 -6.51
N LEU A 556 8.86 4.13 -5.27
CA LEU A 556 8.02 5.25 -4.85
C LEU A 556 8.85 6.33 -4.17
N GLU A 557 8.65 7.61 -4.54
CA GLU A 557 9.17 8.77 -3.82
C GLU A 557 8.06 9.74 -3.43
N ILE A 558 8.04 10.20 -2.17
CA ILE A 558 7.18 11.31 -1.73
C ILE A 558 8.00 12.26 -0.86
N GLY A 559 8.18 13.52 -1.26
CA GLY A 559 8.99 14.43 -0.45
C GLY A 559 9.31 15.81 -1.01
N GLY A 560 10.20 16.51 -0.29
CA GLY A 560 10.68 17.84 -0.64
C GLY A 560 11.65 17.85 -1.82
N ILE A 561 12.58 18.81 -1.82
CA ILE A 561 13.82 18.70 -2.59
C ILE A 561 14.85 17.97 -1.71
N TYR A 562 15.26 16.78 -2.14
CA TYR A 562 16.15 15.89 -1.38
C TYR A 562 17.47 16.58 -0.96
N THR A 563 17.85 16.40 0.31
CA THR A 563 19.15 16.84 0.84
C THR A 563 19.87 15.74 1.63
N ASP A 564 21.20 15.77 1.63
CA ASP A 564 22.08 14.93 2.45
C ASP A 564 22.33 15.50 3.86
N ARG A 565 21.74 16.65 4.20
CA ARG A 565 21.81 17.26 5.54
C ARG A 565 20.85 16.58 6.52
N ASP A 566 21.28 16.43 7.76
CA ASP A 566 20.45 15.90 8.84
C ASP A 566 19.48 16.97 9.37
N LEU A 567 18.20 16.63 9.50
CA LEU A 567 17.20 17.45 10.19
C LEU A 567 17.28 17.25 11.72
N TRP A 568 17.28 18.34 12.48
CA TRP A 568 17.19 18.35 13.94
C TRP A 568 16.25 19.46 14.43
N TYR A 569 16.13 19.62 15.75
CA TYR A 569 15.12 20.48 16.37
C TYR A 569 15.70 21.50 17.34
N ASP A 570 15.17 22.73 17.28
CA ASP A 570 15.51 23.82 18.19
C ASP A 570 14.36 24.10 19.17
N PRO A 571 14.49 23.73 20.47
CA PRO A 571 13.42 23.89 21.45
C PRO A 571 13.20 25.33 21.92
N GLU A 572 14.13 26.26 21.63
CA GLU A 572 13.96 27.69 21.97
C GLU A 572 13.14 28.41 20.89
N LYS A 573 13.22 27.95 19.63
CA LYS A 573 12.49 28.54 18.49
C LYS A 573 11.19 27.82 18.10
N ASP A 574 10.93 26.62 18.64
CA ASP A 574 9.81 25.73 18.26
C ASP A 574 9.83 25.24 16.80
N GLU A 575 10.99 25.24 16.14
CA GLU A 575 11.12 24.92 14.71
C GLU A 575 12.27 23.93 14.41
N PRO A 576 12.14 23.11 13.36
CA PRO A 576 13.21 22.25 12.87
C PRO A 576 14.28 23.06 12.13
N TYR A 577 15.48 22.48 12.01
CA TYR A 577 16.59 23.02 11.22
C TYR A 577 17.43 21.90 10.61
N TYR A 578 18.07 22.17 9.46
CA TYR A 578 19.08 21.30 8.89
C TYR A 578 20.46 21.61 9.50
N ILE A 579 21.22 20.56 9.82
CA ILE A 579 22.60 20.66 10.28
C ILE A 579 23.52 20.87 9.07
N ASP A 580 24.25 21.98 9.05
CA ASP A 580 25.27 22.26 8.03
C ASP A 580 26.62 21.58 8.32
N LYS A 581 27.50 21.53 7.33
CA LYS A 581 28.75 20.73 7.35
C LYS A 581 29.78 21.18 8.41
N ASP A 582 29.65 22.41 8.89
CA ASP A 582 30.40 23.02 9.99
C ASP A 582 29.71 22.92 11.37
N GLY A 583 28.48 22.41 11.41
CA GLY A 583 27.61 22.41 12.60
C GLY A 583 26.63 23.58 12.67
N GLY A 584 26.53 24.40 11.63
CA GLY A 584 25.53 25.47 11.50
C GLY A 584 24.08 24.96 11.56
N LYS A 585 23.14 25.88 11.84
CA LYS A 585 21.70 25.62 11.91
C LYS A 585 20.96 26.39 10.80
N ASP A 586 20.58 25.70 9.72
CA ASP A 586 19.74 26.28 8.66
C ASP A 586 18.25 26.03 8.94
N PHE A 587 17.49 27.10 9.17
CA PHE A 587 16.05 27.05 9.46
C PHE A 587 15.17 27.12 8.20
N ASP A 588 15.74 27.14 6.98
CA ASP A 588 14.94 27.20 5.74
C ASP A 588 14.26 25.88 5.39
N SER A 589 13.06 25.71 5.91
CA SER A 589 12.11 24.65 5.52
C SER A 589 11.35 24.95 4.20
N SER A 590 11.83 25.86 3.35
CA SER A 590 11.24 26.10 2.03
C SER A 590 11.53 24.98 1.02
N SER A 591 12.58 24.17 1.22
CA SER A 591 12.89 22.95 0.45
C SER A 591 11.87 21.83 0.65
N MET A 592 11.30 21.73 1.85
CA MET A 592 10.43 20.63 2.28
C MET A 592 9.09 20.63 1.55
N LEU A 593 8.46 19.46 1.41
CA LEU A 593 7.05 19.35 0.98
C LEU A 593 6.13 19.57 2.18
N LYS A 594 5.11 20.43 2.04
CA LYS A 594 4.18 20.76 3.14
C LYS A 594 2.92 19.91 3.00
N ILE A 595 2.50 19.25 4.08
CA ILE A 595 1.33 18.35 4.07
C ILE A 595 0.42 18.62 5.28
N GLU A 596 -0.87 18.85 5.03
CA GLU A 596 -1.81 19.32 6.07
C GLU A 596 -3.22 18.72 5.94
N ARG A 597 -3.91 18.48 7.06
CA ARG A 597 -5.33 18.03 7.11
C ARG A 597 -5.63 16.76 6.31
N ALA A 598 -4.70 15.81 6.31
CA ALA A 598 -4.63 14.68 5.38
C ALA A 598 -5.61 13.51 5.59
N GLY A 599 -6.40 13.50 6.66
CA GLY A 599 -7.33 12.40 6.97
C GLY A 599 -6.72 11.31 7.87
N HIS A 600 -7.25 10.10 7.75
CA HIS A 600 -6.90 8.91 8.53
C HIS A 600 -5.45 8.48 8.31
N PHE A 601 -4.96 8.54 7.06
CA PHE A 601 -3.54 8.31 6.73
C PHE A 601 -3.04 9.36 5.74
N VAL A 602 -1.86 9.93 6.00
CA VAL A 602 -1.11 10.63 4.94
C VAL A 602 -0.74 9.63 3.85
N LEU A 603 -0.10 8.50 4.21
CA LEU A 603 0.28 7.43 3.31
C LEU A 603 -0.16 6.07 3.86
N LEU A 604 -0.96 5.35 3.08
CA LEU A 604 -1.09 3.90 3.19
C LEU A 604 -0.33 3.22 2.04
N ALA A 605 0.81 2.60 2.34
CA ALA A 605 1.54 1.75 1.42
C ALA A 605 1.33 0.28 1.79
N THR A 606 0.80 -0.53 0.88
CA THR A 606 0.50 -1.96 1.14
C THR A 606 1.15 -2.87 0.10
N GLY A 607 2.09 -3.68 0.56
CA GLY A 607 2.89 -4.60 -0.24
C GLY A 607 3.67 -3.92 -1.36
N THR A 608 4.02 -2.65 -1.16
CA THR A 608 4.81 -1.81 -2.07
C THR A 608 6.29 -1.92 -1.67
N ASP A 609 7.20 -1.97 -2.64
CA ASP A 609 8.62 -2.26 -2.41
C ASP A 609 9.53 -1.17 -3.02
N SER A 610 10.66 -0.85 -2.41
CA SER A 610 11.51 0.32 -2.73
C SER A 610 10.75 1.65 -2.59
N ILE A 611 10.66 2.16 -1.36
CA ILE A 611 9.98 3.42 -1.01
C ILE A 611 10.98 4.40 -0.39
N ASN A 612 10.96 5.66 -0.80
CA ASN A 612 11.59 6.78 -0.09
C ASN A 612 10.54 7.83 0.28
N VAL A 613 10.45 8.22 1.55
CA VAL A 613 9.72 9.42 1.97
C VAL A 613 10.66 10.35 2.72
N HIS A 614 10.71 11.63 2.30
CA HIS A 614 11.78 12.52 2.74
C HIS A 614 11.39 14.01 2.79
N ASP A 615 12.05 14.78 3.67
CA ASP A 615 11.99 16.24 3.71
C ASP A 615 10.53 16.77 3.72
N THR A 616 9.70 16.24 4.63
CA THR A 616 8.29 16.63 4.77
C THR A 616 8.02 17.39 6.07
N TYR A 617 7.22 18.45 5.96
CA TYR A 617 6.77 19.27 7.08
C TYR A 617 5.25 19.12 7.21
N PHE A 618 4.80 18.45 8.27
CA PHE A 618 3.39 18.29 8.58
C PHE A 618 2.87 19.41 9.48
N ALA A 619 1.63 19.84 9.22
CA ALA A 619 0.89 20.78 10.05
C ALA A 619 1.62 22.13 10.25
N LYS A 620 2.06 22.77 9.15
CA LYS A 620 2.81 24.05 9.22
C LYS A 620 1.91 25.26 9.48
N LYS A 621 0.71 25.26 8.92
CA LYS A 621 -0.34 26.25 9.15
C LYS A 621 -1.52 25.59 9.86
N GLU A 622 -2.05 24.52 9.26
CA GLU A 622 -3.21 23.81 9.78
C GLU A 622 -2.84 22.55 10.58
N VAL A 623 -3.07 22.62 11.88
CA VAL A 623 -2.78 21.55 12.86
C VAL A 623 -3.91 20.53 13.03
N SER A 624 -4.98 20.64 12.24
CA SER A 624 -6.15 19.78 12.32
C SER A 624 -6.05 18.55 11.40
N ASN A 625 -6.82 17.50 11.71
CA ASN A 625 -7.22 16.46 10.76
C ASN A 625 -6.09 15.67 10.06
N ALA A 626 -5.04 15.30 10.80
CA ALA A 626 -4.05 14.31 10.36
C ALA A 626 -3.88 13.26 11.47
N ARG A 627 -4.16 11.99 11.16
CA ARG A 627 -4.16 10.89 12.13
C ARG A 627 -2.84 10.11 12.08
N ASP A 628 -2.76 9.05 11.28
CA ASP A 628 -1.51 8.33 11.00
C ASP A 628 -0.80 9.05 9.84
N ILE A 629 0.54 9.02 9.84
CA ILE A 629 1.35 9.64 8.78
C ILE A 629 1.84 8.57 7.81
N TYR A 630 2.82 7.74 8.16
CA TYR A 630 3.42 6.79 7.23
C TYR A 630 3.18 5.32 7.63
N ASP A 631 2.12 4.72 7.08
CA ASP A 631 1.79 3.30 7.24
C ASP A 631 2.41 2.44 6.13
N PHE A 632 3.20 1.44 6.54
CA PHE A 632 3.94 0.55 5.66
C PHE A 632 3.57 -0.92 5.92
N MET A 633 2.50 -1.40 5.29
CA MET A 633 1.95 -2.75 5.50
C MET A 633 2.57 -3.77 4.55
N GLY A 634 3.38 -4.70 5.04
CA GLY A 634 4.05 -5.72 4.23
C GLY A 634 5.03 -5.16 3.19
N CYS A 635 5.50 -3.92 3.39
CA CYS A 635 6.41 -3.21 2.48
C CYS A 635 7.88 -3.53 2.77
N ASN A 636 8.74 -3.39 1.76
CA ASN A 636 10.16 -3.77 1.85
C ASN A 636 11.08 -2.76 1.17
N GLU A 637 12.31 -2.64 1.67
CA GLU A 637 13.30 -1.65 1.22
C GLU A 637 12.73 -0.22 1.33
N VAL A 638 12.52 0.24 2.57
CA VAL A 638 11.85 1.52 2.90
C VAL A 638 12.83 2.49 3.55
N GLU A 639 12.97 3.68 2.97
CA GLU A 639 13.75 4.81 3.48
C GLU A 639 12.82 5.94 3.94
N VAL A 640 13.09 6.49 5.14
CA VAL A 640 12.30 7.55 5.78
C VAL A 640 13.27 8.56 6.39
N THR A 641 13.33 9.79 5.86
CA THR A 641 14.38 10.76 6.22
C THR A 641 13.84 12.17 6.45
N ASN A 642 14.41 12.93 7.39
CA ASN A 642 14.14 14.37 7.57
C ASN A 642 12.65 14.71 7.68
N ILE A 643 11.95 14.07 8.62
CA ILE A 643 10.50 14.23 8.81
C ILE A 643 10.25 15.13 10.02
N TYR A 644 9.48 16.21 9.84
CA TYR A 644 8.98 17.04 10.95
C TYR A 644 7.45 17.00 11.01
N SER A 645 6.92 16.56 12.16
CA SER A 645 5.49 16.65 12.48
C SER A 645 5.23 17.61 13.63
N LYS A 646 4.52 18.73 13.36
CA LYS A 646 4.14 19.68 14.42
C LYS A 646 3.05 19.13 15.34
N VAL A 647 2.20 18.22 14.83
CA VAL A 647 1.26 17.34 15.57
C VAL A 647 0.71 16.22 14.66
N SER A 648 0.44 15.03 15.22
CA SER A 648 -0.45 13.99 14.65
C SER A 648 -1.38 13.40 15.73
N SER A 649 -2.52 12.80 15.34
CA SER A 649 -3.43 12.15 16.31
C SER A 649 -3.15 10.66 16.55
N ASP A 650 -2.37 10.02 15.67
CA ASP A 650 -1.94 8.63 15.76
C ASP A 650 -0.47 8.54 15.26
N ASP A 651 -0.03 7.43 14.67
CA ASP A 651 1.41 7.13 14.51
C ASP A 651 2.13 7.88 13.38
N ILE A 652 3.40 8.24 13.60
CA ILE A 652 4.20 9.00 12.61
C ILE A 652 4.91 8.06 11.61
N VAL A 653 5.56 6.99 12.09
CA VAL A 653 6.19 5.96 11.24
C VAL A 653 5.78 4.58 11.73
N LYS A 654 5.06 3.83 10.88
CA LYS A 654 4.36 2.59 11.27
C LYS A 654 4.62 1.42 10.30
N PRO A 655 5.70 0.65 10.50
CA PRO A 655 5.88 -0.65 9.84
C PRO A 655 4.89 -1.69 10.41
N GLY A 656 4.19 -2.40 9.53
CA GLY A 656 3.22 -3.43 9.92
C GLY A 656 3.07 -4.54 8.88
N SER A 657 2.18 -5.49 9.15
CA SER A 657 1.84 -6.57 8.24
C SER A 657 0.39 -7.01 8.46
N ASP A 658 -0.42 -6.95 7.41
CA ASP A 658 -1.86 -7.24 7.47
C ASP A 658 -2.29 -8.24 6.37
N CYS A 659 -3.60 -8.51 6.31
CA CYS A 659 -4.23 -9.39 5.32
C CYS A 659 -4.93 -8.61 4.19
N SER A 660 -4.74 -7.30 4.05
CA SER A 660 -5.54 -6.43 3.16
C SER A 660 -5.35 -6.72 1.66
N LEU A 661 -4.25 -7.39 1.29
CA LEU A 661 -4.02 -7.96 -0.04
C LEU A 661 -4.80 -9.26 -0.30
N GLY A 662 -5.60 -9.72 0.66
CA GLY A 662 -6.14 -11.08 0.71
C GLY A 662 -5.10 -12.16 1.02
N PHE A 663 -3.89 -11.75 1.39
CA PHE A 663 -2.80 -12.59 1.87
C PHE A 663 -1.79 -11.74 2.65
N THR A 664 -1.04 -12.42 3.50
CA THR A 664 0.04 -11.86 4.32
C THR A 664 1.39 -11.92 3.58
N ARG A 665 2.26 -10.94 3.83
CA ARG A 665 3.68 -11.00 3.44
C ARG A 665 4.55 -10.32 4.49
N PRO A 666 5.80 -10.77 4.71
CA PRO A 666 6.70 -10.11 5.64
C PRO A 666 7.09 -8.70 5.16
N ALA A 667 7.44 -7.86 6.12
CA ALA A 667 8.02 -6.53 5.94
C ALA A 667 9.48 -6.54 6.40
N LYS A 668 10.40 -5.96 5.62
CA LYS A 668 11.82 -5.92 6.02
C LYS A 668 12.61 -4.79 5.37
N ASN A 669 13.80 -4.56 5.93
CA ASN A 669 14.82 -3.65 5.42
C ASN A 669 14.34 -2.19 5.42
N TYR A 670 14.27 -1.61 6.62
CA TYR A 670 13.85 -0.21 6.84
C TYR A 670 15.04 0.63 7.32
N ARG A 671 15.18 1.84 6.76
CA ARG A 671 16.19 2.86 7.13
C ARG A 671 15.46 4.15 7.48
N ILE A 672 15.35 4.45 8.76
CA ILE A 672 14.57 5.58 9.28
C ILE A 672 15.52 6.52 10.03
N ARG A 673 15.58 7.81 9.69
CA ARG A 673 16.41 8.78 10.42
C ARG A 673 15.87 10.20 10.44
N ASN A 674 16.30 10.96 11.45
CA ASN A 674 16.02 12.39 11.58
C ASN A 674 14.50 12.66 11.66
N ILE A 675 13.82 11.96 12.59
CA ILE A 675 12.37 12.02 12.76
C ILE A 675 12.05 12.85 14.00
N ILE A 676 11.34 13.96 13.79
CA ILE A 676 10.95 14.93 14.83
C ILE A 676 9.43 14.95 14.86
N GLY A 677 8.81 14.78 16.04
CA GLY A 677 7.36 14.62 16.07
C GLY A 677 6.68 14.84 17.42
N ASP A 678 5.56 15.54 17.37
CA ASP A 678 4.53 15.59 18.41
C ASP A 678 3.34 14.71 17.96
N THR A 679 2.84 13.83 18.83
CA THR A 679 1.81 12.85 18.48
C THR A 679 0.94 12.47 19.68
N ASN A 680 -0.32 12.10 19.44
CA ASN A 680 -1.15 11.48 20.48
C ASN A 680 -0.90 9.96 20.64
N CYS A 681 -0.35 9.27 19.64
CA CYS A 681 0.07 7.88 19.79
C CYS A 681 1.60 7.76 19.90
N ASN A 682 2.29 7.32 18.84
CA ASN A 682 3.73 7.04 18.88
C ASN A 682 4.50 7.72 17.73
N LEU A 683 5.76 8.10 17.97
CA LEU A 683 6.63 8.59 16.89
C LEU A 683 7.09 7.43 16.00
N PHE A 684 7.27 6.24 16.60
CA PHE A 684 7.52 5.00 15.89
C PHE A 684 6.75 3.85 16.53
N GLN A 685 6.00 3.08 15.74
CA GLN A 685 5.33 1.85 16.19
C GLN A 685 5.50 0.73 15.18
N ILE A 686 5.93 -0.45 15.63
CA ILE A 686 5.67 -1.69 14.89
C ILE A 686 4.32 -2.26 15.35
N GLY A 687 3.40 -2.45 14.41
CA GLY A 687 2.02 -2.88 14.67
C GLY A 687 0.98 -1.74 14.61
N SER A 688 -0.29 -1.95 14.98
CA SER A 688 -0.81 -3.13 15.71
C SER A 688 -0.93 -4.39 14.85
N GLU A 689 -1.04 -4.19 13.54
CA GLU A 689 -1.16 -5.16 12.45
C GLU A 689 0.16 -5.92 12.30
N THR A 690 0.17 -7.20 12.69
CA THR A 690 1.39 -8.02 12.81
C THR A 690 1.17 -9.48 12.39
N ALA A 691 0.54 -9.65 11.23
CA ALA A 691 0.14 -10.96 10.69
C ALA A 691 1.28 -11.71 9.97
N ASP A 692 2.40 -11.04 9.65
CA ASP A 692 3.62 -11.65 9.11
C ASP A 692 4.89 -10.97 9.62
N ASP A 693 6.06 -11.57 9.40
CA ASP A 693 7.30 -11.18 10.08
C ASP A 693 7.83 -9.80 9.69
N ILE A 694 8.34 -9.07 10.68
CA ILE A 694 8.81 -7.69 10.55
C ILE A 694 10.27 -7.62 11.00
N THR A 695 11.21 -7.42 10.06
CA THR A 695 12.64 -7.68 10.34
C THR A 695 13.62 -6.66 9.76
N ASN A 696 14.79 -6.49 10.39
CA ASN A 696 15.86 -5.59 9.95
C ASN A 696 15.37 -4.14 9.76
N ILE A 697 15.04 -3.49 10.88
CA ILE A 697 14.61 -2.09 10.92
C ILE A 697 15.63 -1.30 11.72
N CYS A 698 16.18 -0.26 11.11
CA CYS A 698 17.16 0.64 11.74
C CYS A 698 16.58 2.06 11.80
N ILE A 699 16.55 2.62 13.01
CA ILE A 699 16.03 3.95 13.34
C ILE A 699 17.17 4.73 14.01
N ASP A 700 17.59 5.90 13.53
CA ASP A 700 18.60 6.74 14.20
C ASP A 700 18.11 8.20 14.33
N ASN A 701 18.70 8.98 15.25
CA ASN A 701 18.40 10.41 15.43
C ASN A 701 16.88 10.74 15.55
N ILE A 702 16.18 10.27 16.59
CA ILE A 702 14.77 10.65 16.85
C ILE A 702 14.63 11.76 17.90
N TYR A 703 13.62 12.62 17.75
CA TYR A 703 13.27 13.69 18.70
C TYR A 703 11.76 13.71 18.93
N ILE A 704 11.31 13.09 20.02
CA ILE A 704 9.90 13.06 20.41
C ILE A 704 9.57 14.32 21.22
N LEU A 705 8.65 15.14 20.69
CA LEU A 705 8.16 16.39 21.28
C LEU A 705 7.02 16.18 22.27
N GLY A 706 6.31 15.06 22.13
CA GLY A 706 5.24 14.58 23.01
C GLY A 706 4.57 13.34 22.42
N ALA A 707 4.19 12.37 23.25
CA ALA A 707 3.58 11.11 22.83
C ALA A 707 2.63 10.53 23.90
N ASN A 708 1.32 10.65 23.70
CA ASN A 708 0.35 10.27 24.75
C ASN A 708 0.13 8.74 24.90
N LYS A 709 0.59 7.91 23.95
CA LYS A 709 0.60 6.44 24.05
C LYS A 709 1.98 5.93 24.46
N ALA A 710 2.95 5.89 23.56
CA ALA A 710 4.34 5.57 23.87
C ALA A 710 5.31 6.25 22.89
N GLY A 711 6.58 6.40 23.26
CA GLY A 711 7.56 7.09 22.43
C GLY A 711 8.01 6.22 21.24
N PHE A 712 8.53 5.05 21.58
CA PHE A 712 8.98 4.02 20.65
C PHE A 712 8.30 2.69 21.01
N SER A 713 7.53 2.13 20.09
CA SER A 713 6.63 1.00 20.32
C SER A 713 6.91 -0.19 19.41
N ILE A 714 6.82 -1.40 19.96
CA ILE A 714 6.91 -2.68 19.23
C ILE A 714 5.84 -3.62 19.77
N SER A 715 4.76 -3.85 19.02
CA SER A 715 3.64 -4.71 19.46
C SER A 715 3.36 -5.83 18.46
N THR A 716 3.74 -7.08 18.79
CA THR A 716 3.28 -8.25 18.04
C THR A 716 2.02 -8.84 18.67
N ASN A 717 0.94 -8.82 17.90
CA ASN A 717 -0.41 -9.16 18.32
C ASN A 717 -0.98 -10.32 17.51
N ASP A 718 -0.66 -10.37 16.20
CA ASP A 718 -1.31 -11.28 15.25
C ASP A 718 -0.45 -12.51 14.88
N GLY A 719 0.71 -12.69 15.52
CA GLY A 719 1.55 -13.90 15.46
C GLY A 719 2.94 -13.73 14.83
N ALA A 720 3.32 -12.52 14.42
CA ALA A 720 4.64 -12.24 13.85
C ALA A 720 5.81 -12.47 14.82
N LEU A 721 6.93 -12.88 14.24
CA LEU A 721 8.28 -12.66 14.74
C LEU A 721 8.74 -11.27 14.30
N ILE A 722 8.93 -10.37 15.27
CA ILE A 722 9.59 -9.08 15.08
C ILE A 722 11.06 -9.24 15.49
N ARG A 723 12.02 -8.94 14.62
CA ARG A 723 13.45 -9.05 14.99
C ARG A 723 14.43 -8.14 14.28
N ASP A 724 15.60 -7.99 14.90
CA ASP A 724 16.72 -7.18 14.40
C ASP A 724 16.29 -5.70 14.25
N ILE A 725 15.79 -5.14 15.35
CA ILE A 725 15.27 -3.77 15.42
C ILE A 725 16.25 -2.92 16.23
N HIS A 726 16.78 -1.87 15.62
CA HIS A 726 17.92 -1.11 16.13
C HIS A 726 17.60 0.38 16.24
N LEU A 727 17.64 0.95 17.44
CA LEU A 727 17.46 2.38 17.71
C LEU A 727 18.78 3.05 18.12
N ASN A 728 19.14 4.09 17.36
CA ASN A 728 20.30 4.96 17.52
C ASN A 728 21.63 4.18 17.54
N CYS A 729 21.78 3.24 16.62
CA CYS A 729 22.96 2.40 16.42
C CYS A 729 23.90 2.92 15.32
N GLY A 730 23.50 3.92 14.52
CA GLY A 730 24.26 4.46 13.40
C GLY A 730 24.16 3.60 12.14
N HIS A 731 23.14 2.75 12.06
CA HIS A 731 22.93 1.83 10.94
C HIS A 731 22.25 2.50 9.72
N THR A 732 21.88 3.77 9.83
CA THR A 732 21.37 4.62 8.74
C THR A 732 22.34 5.74 8.35
N GLY A 733 23.51 5.83 9.00
CA GLY A 733 24.49 6.88 8.81
C GLY A 733 25.06 7.40 10.13
N ARG A 734 25.74 8.54 10.11
CA ARG A 734 26.34 9.15 11.31
C ARG A 734 25.25 9.53 12.32
N ILE A 735 25.51 9.21 13.59
CA ILE A 735 24.77 9.77 14.73
C ILE A 735 25.36 11.15 15.01
N HIS A 736 24.52 12.19 15.00
CA HIS A 736 24.90 13.56 15.33
C HIS A 736 24.50 13.97 16.75
N SER A 737 23.52 13.26 17.34
CA SER A 737 22.93 13.57 18.63
C SER A 737 22.46 12.30 19.35
N ARG A 738 22.35 12.36 20.67
CA ARG A 738 21.55 11.38 21.42
C ARG A 738 20.08 11.56 21.03
N SER A 739 19.36 10.46 20.85
CA SER A 739 17.92 10.51 20.59
C SER A 739 17.20 11.02 21.83
N LYS A 740 16.13 11.82 21.66
CA LYS A 740 15.45 12.50 22.77
C LYS A 740 13.99 12.15 22.86
N MET A 741 13.50 12.02 24.08
CA MET A 741 12.06 11.86 24.39
C MET A 741 11.64 12.85 25.47
N PHE A 742 10.65 13.67 25.14
CA PHE A 742 9.94 14.58 26.06
C PHE A 742 8.46 14.26 26.04
N ARG A 743 7.77 14.44 27.18
CA ARG A 743 6.29 14.48 27.26
C ARG A 743 5.63 13.23 26.70
N THR A 744 6.22 12.09 27.04
CA THR A 744 5.87 10.75 26.58
C THR A 744 5.31 9.91 27.75
N THR A 745 4.14 9.30 27.56
CA THR A 745 3.48 8.49 28.62
C THR A 745 4.27 7.24 29.01
N ALA A 746 4.75 6.48 28.02
CA ALA A 746 5.62 5.31 28.20
C ALA A 746 6.81 5.45 27.22
N PRO A 747 8.06 5.66 27.67
CA PRO A 747 9.18 5.93 26.75
C PRO A 747 9.40 4.82 25.72
N PHE A 748 9.41 3.58 26.21
CA PHE A 748 9.41 2.36 25.40
C PHE A 748 8.17 1.51 25.75
N PHE A 749 7.49 0.99 24.73
CA PHE A 749 6.42 0.02 24.89
C PHE A 749 6.64 -1.17 23.97
N ILE A 750 7.27 -2.22 24.49
CA ILE A 750 7.50 -3.47 23.77
C ILE A 750 6.53 -4.50 24.33
N SER A 751 5.64 -5.04 23.49
CA SER A 751 4.53 -5.88 23.92
C SER A 751 4.28 -7.08 23.01
N ILE A 752 3.80 -8.15 23.61
CA ILE A 752 3.21 -9.31 22.94
C ILE A 752 1.76 -9.44 23.43
N SER A 753 0.83 -9.72 22.52
CA SER A 753 -0.56 -10.10 22.86
C SER A 753 -1.01 -11.30 22.03
N ASN A 754 -2.14 -11.92 22.40
CA ASN A 754 -2.74 -13.03 21.66
C ASN A 754 -4.00 -12.57 20.90
N ARG A 755 -3.82 -11.65 19.94
CA ARG A 755 -4.91 -11.11 19.10
C ARG A 755 -5.19 -12.01 17.88
N GLY A 756 -4.14 -12.47 17.20
CA GLY A 756 -4.22 -13.48 16.14
C GLY A 756 -5.15 -13.16 14.97
N ARG A 757 -5.33 -11.89 14.58
CA ARG A 757 -6.13 -11.54 13.38
C ARG A 757 -5.38 -11.93 12.11
N ILE A 758 -5.54 -13.18 11.71
CA ILE A 758 -4.93 -13.71 10.50
C ILE A 758 -5.92 -14.61 9.76
N ILE A 759 -5.74 -14.77 8.45
CA ILE A 759 -6.53 -15.71 7.66
C ILE A 759 -6.30 -17.12 8.21
N GLY A 760 -7.36 -17.90 8.42
CA GLY A 760 -7.31 -19.24 9.02
C GLY A 760 -7.27 -19.29 10.55
N ALA A 761 -7.33 -18.14 11.25
CA ALA A 761 -7.36 -18.10 12.71
C ALA A 761 -8.65 -18.69 13.31
N ASP A 762 -8.55 -19.28 14.50
CA ASP A 762 -9.63 -19.91 15.25
C ASP A 762 -9.48 -19.62 16.76
N VAL A 763 -10.58 -19.22 17.41
CA VAL A 763 -10.63 -18.75 18.80
C VAL A 763 -11.58 -19.59 19.66
N GLY A 764 -11.36 -19.62 20.97
CA GLY A 764 -12.32 -20.15 21.93
C GLY A 764 -12.50 -19.18 23.09
N LYS A 765 -13.68 -19.18 23.69
CA LYS A 765 -13.98 -18.38 24.88
C LYS A 765 -13.62 -19.18 26.14
N TYR A 766 -12.79 -18.62 27.01
CA TYR A 766 -12.31 -19.27 28.22
C TYR A 766 -12.48 -18.37 29.44
N THR A 767 -12.76 -19.01 30.57
CA THR A 767 -12.92 -18.36 31.86
C THR A 767 -11.83 -18.85 32.80
N PHE A 768 -11.12 -17.93 33.45
CA PHE A 768 -9.94 -18.28 34.26
C PHE A 768 -9.66 -17.26 35.38
N LEU A 769 -8.86 -17.66 36.37
CA LEU A 769 -8.38 -16.77 37.42
C LEU A 769 -6.99 -16.21 37.07
N GLU A 770 -6.82 -14.90 37.16
CA GLU A 770 -5.53 -14.20 37.05
C GLU A 770 -5.41 -13.21 38.21
N ASN A 771 -4.31 -13.24 38.97
CA ASN A 771 -4.05 -12.30 40.08
C ASN A 771 -5.25 -12.14 41.05
N GLY A 772 -5.92 -13.26 41.35
CA GLY A 772 -7.12 -13.31 42.21
C GLY A 772 -8.43 -12.80 41.57
N LYS A 773 -8.43 -12.45 40.28
CA LYS A 773 -9.58 -11.89 39.55
C LYS A 773 -10.03 -12.84 38.44
N LYS A 774 -11.34 -13.01 38.29
CA LYS A 774 -11.94 -13.82 37.20
C LYS A 774 -11.91 -13.03 35.89
N ARG A 775 -11.27 -13.59 34.86
CA ARG A 775 -11.28 -13.12 33.46
C ARG A 775 -12.13 -14.05 32.60
N GLU A 776 -12.71 -13.50 31.54
CA GLU A 776 -13.55 -14.19 30.56
C GLU A 776 -13.22 -13.63 29.17
N GLU A 777 -12.42 -14.34 28.39
CA GLU A 777 -11.77 -13.79 27.18
C GLU A 777 -11.68 -14.80 26.05
N LEU A 778 -11.50 -14.29 24.82
CA LEU A 778 -11.15 -15.12 23.66
C LEU A 778 -9.65 -15.44 23.66
N LEU A 779 -9.31 -16.71 23.53
CA LEU A 779 -7.95 -17.20 23.30
C LEU A 779 -7.84 -17.78 21.89
N VAL A 780 -6.83 -17.37 21.12
CA VAL A 780 -6.52 -17.96 19.82
C VAL A 780 -5.91 -19.34 20.02
N LYS A 781 -6.42 -20.35 19.31
CA LYS A 781 -6.12 -21.79 19.53
C LYS A 781 -5.14 -22.36 18.51
N ASN A 782 -5.11 -21.81 17.28
CA ASN A 782 -4.44 -22.41 16.12
C ASN A 782 -3.39 -21.52 15.42
N VAL A 783 -3.05 -20.38 16.01
CA VAL A 783 -1.98 -19.46 15.59
C VAL A 783 -0.91 -19.43 16.70
N ASN A 784 0.35 -19.24 16.37
CA ASN A 784 1.40 -19.06 17.38
C ASN A 784 1.31 -17.66 18.00
N ILE A 785 1.53 -17.54 19.32
CA ILE A 785 1.81 -16.24 19.94
C ILE A 785 3.08 -15.64 19.29
N GLY A 786 3.08 -14.33 19.08
CA GLY A 786 4.21 -13.60 18.52
C GLY A 786 5.49 -13.70 19.35
N ARG A 787 6.62 -13.30 18.75
CA ARG A 787 7.95 -13.27 19.39
C ARG A 787 8.67 -11.97 19.03
N VAL A 788 9.45 -11.44 19.96
CA VAL A 788 10.26 -10.22 19.74
C VAL A 788 11.72 -10.55 20.07
N GLU A 789 12.62 -10.38 19.13
CA GLU A 789 14.02 -10.86 19.23
C GLU A 789 15.05 -9.83 18.74
N ASN A 790 16.25 -9.83 19.31
CA ASN A 790 17.40 -9.04 18.84
C ASN A 790 17.06 -7.54 18.74
N ILE A 791 16.69 -6.93 19.87
CA ILE A 791 16.35 -5.51 19.94
C ILE A 791 17.53 -4.75 20.56
N LEU A 792 18.10 -3.78 19.86
CA LEU A 792 19.21 -2.95 20.36
C LEU A 792 18.75 -1.49 20.44
N ILE A 793 18.84 -0.89 21.61
CA ILE A 793 18.44 0.50 21.87
C ILE A 793 19.59 1.16 22.63
N GLN A 794 20.16 2.25 22.12
CA GLN A 794 21.24 2.95 22.83
C GLN A 794 21.18 4.48 22.76
N GLY A 795 21.84 5.17 23.69
CA GLY A 795 22.09 6.62 23.59
C GLY A 795 20.81 7.45 23.48
N VAL A 796 19.90 7.28 24.45
CA VAL A 796 18.58 7.95 24.49
C VAL A 796 18.42 8.72 25.81
N ASP A 797 18.03 9.98 25.70
CA ASP A 797 17.69 10.85 26.83
C ASP A 797 16.17 11.00 26.95
N ILE A 798 15.63 10.68 28.11
CA ILE A 798 14.20 10.62 28.41
C ILE A 798 13.94 11.51 29.62
N CYS A 799 13.08 12.49 29.47
CA CYS A 799 12.59 13.32 30.57
C CYS A 799 11.13 13.71 30.35
N GLU A 800 10.51 14.35 31.33
CA GLU A 800 9.08 14.72 31.24
C GLU A 800 8.17 13.53 30.94
N VAL A 801 8.29 12.43 31.69
CA VAL A 801 7.48 11.22 31.49
C VAL A 801 6.03 11.45 31.93
N TYR A 802 5.21 11.95 31.02
CA TYR A 802 3.75 12.13 31.14
C TYR A 802 3.09 12.33 29.77
N SER A 803 1.77 12.15 29.67
CA SER A 803 0.99 12.45 28.46
C SER A 803 0.90 13.97 28.21
N GLY A 804 1.82 14.53 27.44
CA GLY A 804 1.96 15.99 27.27
C GLY A 804 2.01 16.49 25.82
N SER A 805 1.47 15.74 24.86
CA SER A 805 1.50 16.14 23.44
C SER A 805 0.49 17.25 23.07
N SER A 806 0.76 17.95 21.97
CA SER A 806 0.02 19.11 21.49
C SER A 806 -1.37 18.78 20.93
N TYR A 807 -1.71 17.50 20.72
CA TYR A 807 -2.98 17.08 20.11
C TYR A 807 -4.23 17.58 20.86
N GLY A 808 -4.13 17.82 22.17
CA GLY A 808 -5.19 18.47 22.96
C GLY A 808 -5.44 19.95 22.65
N GLY A 809 -4.84 20.51 21.60
CA GLY A 809 -4.99 21.91 21.17
C GLY A 809 -4.15 22.93 21.94
N SER A 810 -3.47 22.51 23.02
CA SER A 810 -2.50 23.33 23.76
C SER A 810 -1.10 22.77 23.58
N ARG A 811 -0.19 23.54 22.99
CA ARG A 811 1.20 23.12 22.79
C ARG A 811 1.92 22.98 24.13
N TRP A 812 2.23 21.74 24.49
CA TRP A 812 2.97 21.33 25.69
C TRP A 812 2.48 21.99 26.99
N LYS A 813 1.23 21.73 27.38
CA LYS A 813 0.72 22.12 28.70
C LYS A 813 1.61 21.53 29.80
N ASN A 814 2.21 22.40 30.62
CA ASN A 814 3.00 22.06 31.81
C ASN A 814 2.37 20.93 32.65
N TYR A 815 3.23 20.05 33.18
CA TYR A 815 2.82 19.00 34.12
C TYR A 815 2.20 19.60 35.39
N ASP A 816 0.92 19.29 35.66
CA ASP A 816 0.17 19.73 36.85
C ASP A 816 -0.26 18.58 37.75
N GLY A 817 0.07 17.33 37.36
CA GLY A 817 -0.32 16.12 38.07
C GLY A 817 -1.58 15.44 37.52
N THR A 818 -2.32 16.08 36.59
CA THR A 818 -3.51 15.46 35.96
C THR A 818 -3.17 14.59 34.76
N GLN A 819 -1.98 14.75 34.17
CA GLN A 819 -1.54 13.97 33.02
C GLN A 819 -1.26 12.50 33.38
N LYS A 820 -1.56 11.59 32.43
CA LYS A 820 -1.26 10.15 32.58
C LYS A 820 0.26 9.95 32.60
N ARG A 821 0.72 8.94 33.35
CA ARG A 821 2.14 8.54 33.43
C ARG A 821 2.25 7.02 33.35
N SER A 822 3.42 6.53 32.95
CA SER A 822 3.78 5.11 32.95
C SER A 822 5.29 4.96 33.10
N THR A 823 5.81 3.76 32.86
CA THR A 823 7.24 3.41 32.90
C THR A 823 7.67 2.87 31.53
N SER A 824 8.95 2.54 31.35
CA SER A 824 9.37 1.74 30.18
C SER A 824 8.88 0.30 30.33
N ILE A 825 8.33 -0.29 29.28
CA ILE A 825 7.60 -1.58 29.31
C ILE A 825 8.23 -2.58 28.36
N ILE A 826 8.49 -3.79 28.87
CA ILE A 826 8.84 -4.98 28.07
C ILE A 826 7.95 -6.15 28.50
N ALA A 827 6.83 -6.36 27.82
CA ALA A 827 5.87 -7.42 28.13
C ALA A 827 5.91 -8.52 27.07
N GLY A 828 6.38 -9.71 27.43
CA GLY A 828 5.90 -10.94 26.79
C GLY A 828 4.49 -11.29 27.26
N TYR A 829 3.96 -12.41 26.79
CA TYR A 829 2.60 -12.88 27.09
C TYR A 829 2.59 -14.38 27.41
N GLN A 830 1.89 -14.78 28.46
CA GLN A 830 1.63 -16.19 28.81
C GLN A 830 0.13 -16.51 28.73
N LEU A 831 -0.23 -17.65 28.13
CA LEU A 831 -1.59 -18.20 28.25
C LEU A 831 -1.88 -18.63 29.70
N PRO A 832 -3.13 -18.51 30.19
CA PRO A 832 -3.48 -18.95 31.53
C PRO A 832 -3.17 -20.43 31.73
N ASP A 833 -2.59 -20.78 32.89
CA ASP A 833 -2.23 -22.15 33.21
C ASP A 833 -3.48 -23.04 33.27
N SER A 834 -3.35 -24.28 32.81
CA SER A 834 -4.49 -25.21 32.67
C SER A 834 -5.18 -25.58 34.00
N ALA A 835 -4.60 -25.23 35.15
CA ALA A 835 -5.22 -25.38 36.47
C ALA A 835 -6.05 -24.16 36.89
N ALA A 836 -5.82 -22.99 36.28
CA ALA A 836 -6.55 -21.74 36.55
C ALA A 836 -7.76 -21.54 35.61
N VAL A 837 -7.91 -22.37 34.57
CA VAL A 837 -8.99 -22.32 33.58
C VAL A 837 -10.15 -23.23 33.99
N GLU A 838 -11.39 -22.71 33.97
CA GLU A 838 -12.61 -23.47 34.21
C GLU A 838 -12.77 -24.58 33.14
N GLY A 839 -12.70 -25.84 33.56
CA GLY A 839 -12.71 -27.01 32.65
C GLY A 839 -11.35 -27.35 32.01
N GLY A 840 -10.30 -26.56 32.26
CA GLY A 840 -8.94 -26.79 31.77
C GLY A 840 -8.67 -26.29 30.34
N LEU A 841 -7.39 -26.13 30.01
CA LEU A 841 -6.94 -25.58 28.72
C LEU A 841 -6.84 -26.68 27.65
N ASN A 842 -7.94 -26.85 26.91
CA ASN A 842 -8.20 -27.97 25.98
C ASN A 842 -7.45 -27.91 24.62
N PHE A 843 -6.46 -27.04 24.44
CA PHE A 843 -5.69 -26.92 23.19
C PHE A 843 -4.18 -26.81 23.42
N ARG A 844 -3.40 -26.92 22.33
CA ARG A 844 -1.96 -26.60 22.28
C ARG A 844 -1.67 -25.79 21.02
N LEU A 845 -0.91 -24.71 21.15
CA LEU A 845 -0.53 -23.87 20.01
C LEU A 845 0.38 -24.62 19.02
N PRO A 846 0.44 -24.20 17.72
CA PRO A 846 1.13 -24.97 16.68
C PRO A 846 2.61 -25.26 16.93
N ASN A 847 3.32 -24.40 17.66
CA ASN A 847 4.72 -24.56 18.07
C ASN A 847 4.91 -25.26 19.44
N GLY A 848 3.82 -25.63 20.13
CA GLY A 848 3.86 -26.22 21.48
C GLY A 848 4.18 -25.24 22.62
N LEU A 849 4.41 -23.95 22.33
CA LEU A 849 4.76 -22.93 23.33
C LEU A 849 3.52 -22.14 23.76
N HIS A 850 3.32 -22.01 25.07
CA HIS A 850 2.22 -21.23 25.66
C HIS A 850 2.65 -19.85 26.17
N THR A 851 3.90 -19.46 25.90
CA THR A 851 4.47 -18.15 26.26
C THR A 851 5.16 -17.52 25.04
N GLY A 852 4.70 -16.33 24.65
CA GLY A 852 5.44 -15.44 23.76
C GLY A 852 6.47 -14.66 24.57
N TYR A 853 7.75 -14.98 24.39
CA TYR A 853 8.86 -14.30 25.07
C TYR A 853 9.42 -13.14 24.23
N VAL A 854 9.75 -12.03 24.89
CA VAL A 854 10.73 -11.06 24.36
C VAL A 854 12.13 -11.59 24.66
N GLN A 855 13.06 -11.57 23.70
CA GLN A 855 14.39 -12.18 23.86
C GLN A 855 15.55 -11.35 23.29
N ASN A 856 16.72 -11.44 23.93
CA ASN A 856 17.97 -10.79 23.48
C ASN A 856 17.78 -9.29 23.21
N ILE A 857 17.20 -8.59 24.18
CA ILE A 857 16.99 -7.15 24.15
C ILE A 857 18.08 -6.45 24.95
N SER A 858 18.64 -5.38 24.39
CA SER A 858 19.81 -4.67 24.91
C SER A 858 19.54 -3.17 24.96
N PHE A 859 19.43 -2.62 26.17
CA PHE A 859 19.44 -1.19 26.43
C PHE A 859 20.84 -0.77 26.87
N LYS A 860 21.35 0.35 26.35
CA LYS A 860 22.69 0.83 26.68
C LYS A 860 22.72 2.36 26.67
N ASP A 861 23.33 2.97 27.67
CA ASP A 861 23.52 4.44 27.67
C ASP A 861 22.17 5.21 27.59
N ILE A 862 21.19 4.76 28.40
CA ILE A 862 19.82 5.29 28.48
C ILE A 862 19.66 6.07 29.77
N HIS A 863 19.11 7.29 29.71
CA HIS A 863 18.93 8.14 30.89
C HIS A 863 17.47 8.57 31.04
N VAL A 864 16.82 8.19 32.15
CA VAL A 864 15.42 8.49 32.45
C VAL A 864 15.30 9.44 33.62
N LEU A 865 14.53 10.52 33.45
CA LEU A 865 14.02 11.39 34.50
C LEU A 865 12.48 11.35 34.50
N ASP A 866 11.90 10.53 35.37
CA ASP A 866 10.44 10.44 35.57
C ASP A 866 9.90 11.66 36.34
N LYS A 867 8.61 11.95 36.22
CA LYS A 867 7.96 12.96 37.07
C LYS A 867 7.79 12.51 38.53
N GLY A 868 7.72 11.20 38.77
CA GLY A 868 7.61 10.62 40.11
C GLY A 868 6.32 10.96 40.85
N GLY A 869 6.27 10.66 42.15
CA GLY A 869 5.13 10.94 43.02
C GLY A 869 4.01 9.90 43.02
N ASN A 870 4.24 8.65 42.60
CA ASN A 870 3.34 7.54 42.95
C ASN A 870 3.55 7.08 44.41
N PRO A 871 2.49 6.65 45.11
CA PRO A 871 2.59 6.12 46.47
C PRO A 871 3.31 4.77 46.53
N ILE A 872 3.89 4.44 47.70
CA ILE A 872 4.52 3.13 47.99
C ILE A 872 3.60 1.94 47.72
N ALA A 873 2.28 2.10 47.90
CA ALA A 873 1.29 1.07 47.61
C ALA A 873 1.30 0.60 46.14
N ASP A 874 1.73 1.45 45.19
CA ASP A 874 1.80 1.05 43.78
C ASP A 874 2.91 0.03 43.48
N SER A 875 3.92 -0.11 44.36
CA SER A 875 5.02 -1.07 44.18
C SER A 875 4.56 -2.54 44.27
N GLY A 876 3.40 -2.80 44.89
CA GLY A 876 2.77 -4.12 44.96
C GLY A 876 1.75 -4.41 43.85
N ASN A 877 1.60 -3.54 42.85
CA ASN A 877 0.66 -3.77 41.74
C ASN A 877 1.04 -4.99 40.90
N THR A 878 0.04 -5.79 40.52
CA THR A 878 0.17 -6.97 39.66
C THR A 878 -0.50 -6.74 38.29
N PRO A 879 0.26 -6.40 37.23
CA PRO A 879 -0.30 -6.05 35.92
C PRO A 879 -0.93 -7.27 35.21
N PRO A 880 -2.07 -7.11 34.53
CA PRO A 880 -2.71 -8.21 33.80
C PRO A 880 -1.90 -8.65 32.56
N GLU A 881 -2.18 -9.83 32.02
CA GLU A 881 -1.76 -10.22 30.67
C GLU A 881 -2.52 -9.48 29.57
N LEU A 882 -1.83 -9.15 28.48
CA LEU A 882 -2.41 -8.50 27.30
C LEU A 882 -3.24 -9.50 26.48
N GLY A 883 -4.50 -9.64 26.86
CA GLY A 883 -5.47 -10.52 26.19
C GLY A 883 -5.82 -10.07 24.77
N LEU A 884 -6.72 -10.81 24.12
CA LEU A 884 -7.17 -10.48 22.77
C LEU A 884 -7.71 -9.04 22.70
N GLY A 885 -7.27 -8.26 21.71
CA GLY A 885 -7.63 -6.84 21.58
C GLY A 885 -7.00 -5.89 22.61
N GLN A 886 -6.13 -6.35 23.51
CA GLN A 886 -5.43 -5.52 24.49
C GLN A 886 -3.99 -5.26 24.02
N TYR A 887 -3.68 -4.03 23.64
CA TYR A 887 -2.35 -3.65 23.10
C TYR A 887 -1.99 -2.18 23.38
N ASN A 888 -2.65 -1.52 24.35
CA ASN A 888 -2.35 -0.16 24.77
C ASN A 888 -1.72 -0.15 26.16
N VAL A 889 -0.85 0.81 26.43
CA VAL A 889 -0.20 1.03 27.74
C VAL A 889 -1.21 1.00 28.90
N THR A 890 -2.39 1.59 28.72
CA THR A 890 -3.47 1.65 29.73
C THR A 890 -4.17 0.32 30.01
N ASN A 891 -3.94 -0.74 29.21
CA ASN A 891 -4.41 -2.08 29.53
C ASN A 891 -3.68 -2.64 30.76
N LEU A 892 -2.37 -2.39 30.89
CA LEU A 892 -1.50 -2.86 31.98
C LEU A 892 -1.73 -2.17 33.34
N LYS A 893 -2.55 -1.10 33.39
CA LYS A 893 -2.85 -0.30 34.60
C LYS A 893 -1.60 0.40 35.16
N THR A 894 -1.60 0.74 36.44
CA THR A 894 -0.43 1.29 37.13
C THR A 894 0.60 0.17 37.34
N LEU A 895 1.84 0.43 36.94
CA LEU A 895 2.93 -0.55 36.96
C LEU A 895 3.77 -0.38 38.24
N PRO A 896 4.36 -1.46 38.78
CA PRO A 896 5.09 -1.44 40.06
C PRO A 896 6.50 -0.81 40.01
N SER A 897 6.90 -0.24 38.88
CA SER A 897 8.15 0.52 38.74
C SER A 897 7.96 1.89 38.06
N TYR A 898 8.92 2.79 38.25
CA TYR A 898 8.98 4.09 37.57
C TYR A 898 9.95 4.12 36.37
N GLY A 899 11.03 3.33 36.39
CA GLY A 899 12.06 3.34 35.35
C GLY A 899 11.87 2.27 34.26
N LEU A 900 11.80 0.99 34.67
CA LEU A 900 11.59 -0.16 33.78
C LEU A 900 10.75 -1.26 34.44
N TRP A 901 9.72 -1.76 33.76
CA TRP A 901 9.01 -3.00 34.09
C TRP A 901 9.17 -4.00 32.94
N ALA A 902 9.59 -5.22 33.28
CA ALA A 902 9.84 -6.27 32.29
C ALA A 902 9.24 -7.62 32.75
N ARG A 903 8.37 -8.21 31.92
CA ARG A 903 7.78 -9.54 32.15
C ARG A 903 8.01 -10.49 30.98
N HIS A 904 8.26 -11.77 31.28
CA HIS A 904 8.50 -12.86 30.31
C HIS A 904 9.63 -12.54 29.31
N VAL A 905 10.75 -12.03 29.83
CA VAL A 905 11.91 -11.63 29.03
C VAL A 905 13.07 -12.62 29.22
N LYS A 906 13.78 -12.97 28.14
CA LYS A 906 15.03 -13.75 28.20
C LYS A 906 16.22 -12.95 27.67
N ARG A 907 17.36 -12.99 28.35
CA ARG A 907 18.60 -12.31 27.93
C ARG A 907 18.40 -10.79 27.77
N LEU A 908 17.84 -10.16 28.80
CA LEU A 908 17.78 -8.70 28.93
C LEU A 908 19.18 -8.16 29.32
N ARG A 909 19.73 -7.24 28.54
CA ARG A 909 20.94 -6.47 28.90
C ARG A 909 20.57 -5.02 29.13
N LEU A 910 21.12 -4.43 30.18
CA LEU A 910 21.00 -3.03 30.52
C LEU A 910 22.37 -2.51 30.94
N GLU A 911 22.96 -1.60 30.17
CA GLU A 911 24.32 -1.10 30.38
C GLU A 911 24.37 0.42 30.52
N LYS A 912 25.23 0.95 31.40
CA LYS A 912 25.58 2.39 31.49
C LYS A 912 24.38 3.35 31.59
N SER A 913 23.29 2.88 32.19
CA SER A 913 21.98 3.55 32.15
C SER A 913 21.57 4.08 33.52
N SER A 914 20.66 5.05 33.54
CA SER A 914 20.21 5.71 34.77
C SER A 914 18.71 5.94 34.84
N PHE A 915 18.17 5.86 36.06
CA PHE A 915 16.76 6.05 36.37
C PHE A 915 16.61 6.99 37.56
N ASN A 916 16.11 8.20 37.32
CA ASN A 916 15.91 9.26 38.31
C ASN A 916 14.45 9.74 38.27
N PHE A 917 14.03 10.51 39.28
CA PHE A 917 12.72 11.16 39.34
C PHE A 917 12.82 12.63 39.78
N GLU A 918 11.85 13.46 39.41
CA GLU A 918 11.71 14.85 39.90
C GLU A 918 11.08 14.94 41.29
N LYS A 919 10.18 14.01 41.62
CA LYS A 919 9.53 13.88 42.93
C LYS A 919 9.73 12.47 43.47
N PRO A 920 9.91 12.26 44.79
CA PRO A 920 10.01 10.94 45.38
C PRO A 920 8.89 10.01 44.90
N ASP A 921 9.26 8.83 44.39
CA ASP A 921 8.33 7.82 43.92
C ASP A 921 8.46 6.55 44.77
N GLY A 922 7.33 5.98 45.18
CA GLY A 922 7.28 4.77 46.00
C GLY A 922 7.43 3.46 45.20
N ARG A 923 7.36 3.50 43.87
CA ARG A 923 7.58 2.33 43.01
C ARG A 923 9.06 1.97 42.93
N HIS A 924 9.36 0.74 42.52
CA HIS A 924 10.74 0.30 42.30
C HIS A 924 11.36 1.05 41.10
N ALA A 925 12.70 1.15 41.02
CA ALA A 925 13.34 1.69 39.81
C ALA A 925 13.25 0.69 38.66
N ILE A 926 13.52 -0.59 38.94
CA ILE A 926 13.43 -1.70 38.00
C ILE A 926 12.64 -2.84 38.64
N PHE A 927 11.72 -3.43 37.89
CA PHE A 927 10.94 -4.61 38.31
C PHE A 927 11.02 -5.69 37.23
N LEU A 928 11.50 -6.88 37.60
CA LEU A 928 11.70 -8.02 36.70
C LEU A 928 10.79 -9.19 37.13
N GLU A 929 9.89 -9.60 36.24
CA GLU A 929 8.90 -10.65 36.46
C GLU A 929 9.11 -11.81 35.45
N HIS A 930 9.37 -13.04 35.94
CA HIS A 930 9.63 -14.22 35.11
C HIS A 930 10.83 -14.04 34.14
N VAL A 931 11.76 -13.13 34.46
CA VAL A 931 12.91 -12.79 33.61
C VAL A 931 14.04 -13.81 33.77
N GLN A 932 14.68 -14.18 32.66
CA GLN A 932 15.73 -15.20 32.61
C GLN A 932 17.01 -14.62 31.98
N ASP A 933 18.17 -14.90 32.58
CA ASP A 933 19.50 -14.59 32.05
C ASP A 933 19.76 -13.08 31.82
N ALA A 934 19.30 -12.22 32.74
CA ALA A 934 19.47 -10.77 32.62
C ALA A 934 20.81 -10.27 33.17
N SER A 935 21.36 -9.21 32.58
CA SER A 935 22.60 -8.55 33.02
C SER A 935 22.41 -7.04 33.11
N LEU A 936 22.64 -6.47 34.29
CA LEU A 936 22.56 -5.04 34.57
C LEU A 936 23.96 -4.54 34.97
N ARG A 937 24.50 -3.59 34.20
CA ARG A 937 25.91 -3.17 34.30
C ARG A 937 26.10 -1.65 34.30
N ASP A 938 26.92 -1.12 35.21
CA ASP A 938 27.20 0.32 35.35
C ASP A 938 25.89 1.14 35.49
N ILE A 939 24.99 0.73 36.40
CA ILE A 939 23.62 1.29 36.52
C ILE A 939 23.48 2.18 37.76
N LYS A 940 22.84 3.35 37.58
CA LYS A 940 22.53 4.31 38.65
C LYS A 940 21.01 4.50 38.81
N MET A 941 20.48 4.41 40.03
CA MET A 941 19.06 4.60 40.32
C MET A 941 18.84 5.59 41.48
N VAL A 942 17.61 6.03 41.70
CA VAL A 942 17.20 6.73 42.94
C VAL A 942 16.03 5.98 43.54
N THR A 943 15.96 5.86 44.87
CA THR A 943 14.77 5.36 45.56
C THR A 943 14.29 6.41 46.56
N SER A 944 12.98 6.44 46.83
CA SER A 944 12.45 7.22 47.95
C SER A 944 12.83 6.58 49.28
N LYS A 945 12.90 7.36 50.37
CA LYS A 945 13.10 6.84 51.73
C LYS A 945 12.15 5.69 52.10
N ASP A 946 10.91 5.73 51.62
CA ASP A 946 9.89 4.73 51.90
C ASP A 946 10.06 3.45 51.05
N GLN A 947 10.87 3.49 49.98
CA GLN A 947 11.17 2.37 49.09
C GLN A 947 12.61 1.89 49.26
N SER A 948 12.79 0.85 50.09
CA SER A 948 14.11 0.26 50.35
C SER A 948 14.66 -0.61 49.21
N GLN A 949 13.84 -0.98 48.22
CA GLN A 949 14.20 -1.92 47.15
C GLN A 949 14.29 -1.21 45.79
N ALA A 950 15.51 -0.96 45.31
CA ALA A 950 15.73 -0.38 43.98
C ALA A 950 15.35 -1.33 42.83
N ILE A 951 15.60 -2.64 43.03
CA ILE A 951 15.34 -3.70 42.04
C ILE A 951 14.52 -4.81 42.69
N MET A 952 13.33 -5.07 42.14
CA MET A 952 12.45 -6.17 42.55
C MET A 952 12.56 -7.36 41.58
N LEU A 953 12.74 -8.57 42.11
CA LEU A 953 12.87 -9.81 41.33
C LEU A 953 11.77 -10.81 41.70
N LYS A 954 10.68 -10.84 40.92
CA LYS A 954 9.63 -11.85 41.04
C LYS A 954 9.86 -12.98 40.05
N GLU A 955 9.98 -14.22 40.56
CA GLU A 955 10.15 -15.48 39.81
C GLU A 955 11.32 -15.51 38.80
N SER A 956 12.21 -14.53 38.88
CA SER A 956 13.29 -14.28 37.93
C SER A 956 14.57 -15.03 38.30
N LYS A 957 15.33 -15.46 37.28
CA LYS A 957 16.42 -16.44 37.37
C LYS A 957 17.64 -15.98 36.57
N ASN A 958 18.85 -16.29 37.06
CA ASN A 958 20.13 -15.91 36.46
C ASN A 958 20.25 -14.39 36.20
N ILE A 959 20.10 -13.59 37.26
CA ILE A 959 20.18 -12.13 37.19
C ILE A 959 21.57 -11.68 37.68
N TYR A 960 22.35 -11.07 36.79
CA TYR A 960 23.72 -10.63 37.03
C TYR A 960 23.78 -9.11 37.20
N LEU A 961 24.47 -8.63 38.23
CA LEU A 961 24.63 -7.22 38.55
C LEU A 961 26.14 -6.87 38.64
N ASP A 962 26.60 -5.88 37.86
CA ASP A 962 27.97 -5.34 37.92
C ASP A 962 27.92 -3.81 38.07
N LYS A 963 28.54 -3.26 39.12
CA LYS A 963 28.54 -1.81 39.44
C LYS A 963 27.15 -1.15 39.36
N VAL A 964 26.17 -1.79 39.97
CA VAL A 964 24.83 -1.22 40.16
C VAL A 964 24.83 -0.47 41.50
N VAL A 965 24.31 0.77 41.51
CA VAL A 965 24.17 1.61 42.71
C VAL A 965 22.82 2.34 42.70
N TYR A 966 22.37 2.75 43.89
CA TYR A 966 21.25 3.68 44.04
C TYR A 966 21.59 4.83 45.01
N TYR A 967 20.78 5.89 44.94
CA TYR A 967 20.85 7.08 45.79
C TYR A 967 19.50 7.26 46.53
N LEU A 968 19.50 7.88 47.71
CA LEU A 968 18.29 8.07 48.53
C LEU A 968 17.71 9.47 48.35
N ASP A 969 16.45 9.55 47.88
CA ASP A 969 15.66 10.73 47.48
C ASP A 969 16.26 11.67 46.42
N GLN A 970 17.59 11.75 46.33
CA GLN A 970 18.31 12.76 45.55
C GLN A 970 19.44 12.11 44.74
N TRP A 971 19.52 12.47 43.46
CA TRP A 971 20.58 12.02 42.56
C TRP A 971 21.98 12.36 43.09
N GLU A 972 22.88 11.39 43.01
CA GLU A 972 24.30 11.49 43.44
C GLU A 972 24.54 11.81 44.93
N ASN A 973 23.49 11.77 45.77
CA ASN A 973 23.58 11.86 47.22
C ASN A 973 23.55 10.47 47.89
N SER A 974 24.43 10.23 48.87
CA SER A 974 24.50 8.97 49.65
C SER A 974 24.41 7.65 48.84
N PRO A 975 25.38 7.33 47.96
CA PRO A 975 25.39 6.09 47.18
C PRO A 975 25.37 4.82 48.04
N ALA A 976 24.54 3.85 47.65
CA ALA A 976 24.45 2.52 48.26
C ALA A 976 24.40 1.40 47.19
N LEU A 977 24.80 0.18 47.57
CA LEU A 977 24.63 -1.03 46.76
C LEU A 977 23.15 -1.47 46.82
N PRO A 978 22.52 -1.85 45.68
CA PRO A 978 21.09 -2.13 45.61
C PRO A 978 20.68 -3.23 46.59
N LEU A 979 19.64 -2.95 47.38
CA LEU A 979 18.90 -4.02 48.04
C LEU A 979 18.09 -4.76 46.98
N VAL A 980 18.32 -6.06 46.85
CA VAL A 980 17.67 -6.94 45.89
C VAL A 980 16.97 -8.03 46.67
N ILE A 981 15.65 -8.15 46.49
CA ILE A 981 14.86 -9.22 47.10
C ILE A 981 14.31 -10.11 45.98
N GLN A 982 14.43 -11.43 46.19
CA GLN A 982 13.87 -12.45 45.33
C GLN A 982 12.67 -13.06 46.05
N GLU A 983 11.47 -12.85 45.51
CA GLU A 983 10.29 -13.58 45.97
C GLU A 983 10.44 -15.06 45.62
N LYS A 984 10.21 -15.92 46.62
CA LYS A 984 10.12 -17.37 46.46
C LYS A 984 8.66 -17.76 46.68
N GLU A 985 8.16 -18.68 45.86
CA GLU A 985 6.84 -19.27 46.02
C GLU A 985 6.63 -19.78 47.45
N GLN A 986 5.60 -19.28 48.12
CA GLN A 986 4.90 -20.10 49.11
C GLN A 986 4.07 -21.12 48.31
N LYS A 987 4.33 -22.40 48.55
CA LYS A 987 3.66 -23.54 47.89
C LYS A 987 2.27 -23.80 48.47
#